data_AF-A0A5D3D800-F1
#
_entry.id   AF-A0A5D3D800-F1
#
_cell.length_a   1.000
_cell.length_b   1.000
_cell.length_c   1.000
_cell.angle_alpha   90.00
_cell.angle_beta   90.00
_cell.angle_gamma   90.00
#
_symmetry.space_group_name_H-M   'P 1'
#
loop_
_entity.id
_entity.type
_entity.pdbx_description
1 polymer ?
#
loop_
_entity_poly.entity_id
_entity_poly.type
_entity_poly.pdbx_seq_one_letter_code
_entity_poly.pdbx_strand_id
1 'polypeptide(L)'
;MLPQSPSNSIPNCVPNQQLVKILSPHSEFLQICLQHCRRIQAHNLFNEKPKAVLQALSTAKVIHSKSLKIGVGLKGLLGNVIVDLYVKCGNVDFAQKAFSRLEKKDVFAWNSVLSMYLDHGLFATVVQSFVCMWNHGVRPNEFTFAMVLSACSGLQDINYGKQVHCGVFKMGFGFRSFCQGGLIDMYAKCRNLRDARLVFDGALNLDTVSWTTLIAGYVRDGFPMEAVKVFDKMQRVGHVPDQIALVTVINAYVALGRLADARKLFTQIPNPNVVAWNVMISGHAKRGFAEEAISFFLELKKTGLKATRSSLGSVLSAIASLSMLNYGSMVHAQAIKEGLDDNVYVGSALVNMYAKCSKMDAAKQVFNSLGERNIVLWNAMLGGFAQNGLAQEVMEFFSYMKRHGPQPDEFTFTSIFSACASLHYLDFGGQLHTVMIKNKFTSNLFVANALVDMYAKSGALKEARKQFEFMKIHDNVSWNAIIVGYVQEEYNDEAFFMFRRMVSNGVLPDEVSLASIVSACANVKEFKQGQQCHCLLVKVGLDTSTCAGSSLIDMYVKCGVVLAARDVFYSMPYRNVVSINALIAGYTMSHLEEAIHLFQEIQMVGLKPTEVTFAGLLDGCDGAFMLNLGRQIHGQVMKWGFLSSSEMVCVSLLCMYMNSQRFADSETLFSELQYPKGLVVWTALISGYAQQNHHEKALQFYQHMRSDNILPDQATFASVLRACAGMSSLQTGQEVHSLIFHTGFNMDEITCSSLIDMYAKCGDVKGSLQVFHEMPRRNSVISWNSMIVGLAKNGYAEEALEIFKQMEQQSIIPDEVTFLGVLSACSHAGRVSEGRKVFDLMVNNYKLQPRVDHLGCMVDILGRWGFLNEAEEFINKLGCKADPMLWSTLLGACRKHGDEVRGKRAANKLMELKPQSSSSYVLLSGLYAESENWSGADSLRREMKLKGVKKLPGYSWIEPGRDVQGRGAVRSTAAEKQPEKNPLTLWLNGGPGCSSIGGGAFTELGPFYPSGDGRGLRKNPMSWNKASNLLFVESPAGVGWSYSNTSSDYNYGDASTDSSYEVECLSCEFVYFKALYLTAESYAGLYIPQLAMALLDHNAKSSGFKFNIKGVAVRNNEIGITIMSECDFEDYTFASPHNESHSCNEAISTANQVVGNYMNNYNVGGWVIKYGNLLTFATVRGAAHMVPYEQPSRALHLFSSFLGGRRLPNSTRPSFGD
;
A
#
# COMPACT_ATOMS: atom_id res chain seq x y z
N MET A 1 -43.26 -31.81 62.22
CA MET A 1 -43.85 -32.85 63.09
C MET A 1 -44.73 -33.75 62.23
N LEU A 2 -44.61 -35.06 62.47
CA LEU A 2 -45.36 -36.21 61.92
C LEU A 2 -45.10 -36.58 60.45
N PRO A 3 -45.15 -37.88 60.07
CA PRO A 3 -44.69 -39.06 60.80
C PRO A 3 -43.87 -40.04 59.92
N GLN A 4 -43.02 -40.84 60.56
CA GLN A 4 -42.40 -42.03 59.96
C GLN A 4 -43.48 -43.04 59.54
N SER A 5 -43.32 -43.64 58.37
CA SER A 5 -44.15 -44.74 57.87
C SER A 5 -43.31 -45.63 56.92
N PRO A 6 -43.70 -46.88 56.64
CA PRO A 6 -43.09 -48.04 57.27
C PRO A 6 -42.31 -48.91 56.28
N SER A 7 -41.29 -49.58 56.80
CA SER A 7 -40.62 -50.72 56.16
C SER A 7 -41.61 -51.87 55.97
N ASN A 8 -42.16 -52.02 54.76
CA ASN A 8 -42.88 -53.23 54.37
C ASN A 8 -41.90 -54.27 53.83
N SER A 9 -41.59 -55.18 54.74
CA SER A 9 -41.13 -56.54 54.55
C SER A 9 -41.99 -57.30 53.53
N ILE A 10 -41.31 -57.99 52.61
CA ILE A 10 -41.89 -59.02 51.74
C ILE A 10 -41.50 -60.39 52.35
N PRO A 11 -42.41 -61.39 52.34
CA PRO A 11 -42.56 -62.35 53.41
C PRO A 11 -41.49 -63.44 53.45
N ASN A 12 -41.22 -63.90 54.67
CA ASN A 12 -40.57 -65.15 54.99
C ASN A 12 -41.23 -66.32 54.23
N CYS A 13 -40.66 -66.73 53.11
CA CYS A 13 -40.77 -68.11 52.66
C CYS A 13 -39.82 -68.93 53.52
N VAL A 14 -40.38 -69.57 54.54
CA VAL A 14 -39.77 -70.69 55.25
C VAL A 14 -39.87 -71.92 54.34
N PRO A 15 -38.76 -72.56 53.95
CA PRO A 15 -38.76 -73.99 53.70
C PRO A 15 -38.35 -74.69 55.00
N ASN A 16 -39.33 -75.36 55.59
CA ASN A 16 -39.27 -76.36 56.65
C ASN A 16 -37.87 -76.77 57.16
N GLN A 17 -37.66 -76.56 58.46
CA GLN A 17 -36.64 -77.18 59.31
C GLN A 17 -36.81 -78.71 59.49
N GLN A 18 -37.40 -79.42 58.55
CA GLN A 18 -37.55 -80.88 58.60
C GLN A 18 -36.94 -81.55 57.38
N LEU A 19 -35.61 -81.45 57.27
CA LEU A 19 -34.77 -82.46 56.60
C LEU A 19 -33.28 -82.30 56.99
N VAL A 20 -33.02 -81.78 58.21
CA VAL A 20 -31.71 -81.91 58.85
C VAL A 20 -31.76 -83.14 59.74
N LYS A 21 -31.50 -84.29 59.14
CA LYS A 21 -31.00 -85.50 59.80
C LYS A 21 -30.74 -86.55 58.73
N ILE A 22 -29.52 -86.54 58.17
CA ILE A 22 -28.65 -87.69 57.90
C ILE A 22 -27.29 -87.10 57.46
N LEU A 23 -26.24 -87.57 58.13
CA LEU A 23 -24.87 -87.04 58.14
C LEU A 23 -24.11 -87.23 56.82
N SER A 24 -23.31 -86.23 56.43
CA SER A 24 -22.02 -86.45 55.77
C SER A 24 -21.06 -85.28 56.05
N PRO A 25 -19.72 -85.49 56.07
CA PRO A 25 -18.71 -84.41 56.19
C PRO A 25 -18.71 -83.41 55.00
N HIS A 26 -19.59 -83.61 54.01
CA HIS A 26 -19.65 -82.81 52.78
C HIS A 26 -20.51 -81.53 52.92
N SER A 27 -21.51 -81.52 53.79
CA SER A 27 -22.38 -80.34 53.98
C SER A 27 -21.67 -79.21 54.73
N GLU A 28 -20.80 -79.54 55.69
CA GLU A 28 -20.07 -78.58 56.52
C GLU A 28 -18.96 -77.87 55.72
N PHE A 29 -18.21 -78.59 54.89
CA PHE A 29 -17.20 -78.02 53.99
C PHE A 29 -17.84 -77.09 52.93
N LEU A 30 -18.99 -77.48 52.37
CA LEU A 30 -19.75 -76.66 51.43
C LEU A 30 -20.25 -75.36 52.10
N GLN A 31 -20.69 -75.44 53.36
CA GLN A 31 -21.14 -74.28 54.13
C GLN A 31 -19.99 -73.31 54.45
N ILE A 32 -18.80 -73.83 54.76
CA ILE A 32 -17.56 -73.03 54.92
C ILE A 32 -17.17 -72.34 53.61
N CYS A 33 -17.22 -73.06 52.47
CA CYS A 33 -16.95 -72.48 51.16
C CYS A 33 -17.95 -71.37 50.79
N LEU A 34 -19.25 -71.58 51.05
CA LEU A 34 -20.30 -70.59 50.85
C LEU A 34 -20.15 -69.38 51.78
N GLN A 35 -19.72 -69.58 53.03
CA GLN A 35 -19.47 -68.50 53.99
C GLN A 35 -18.26 -67.64 53.59
N HIS A 36 -17.20 -68.25 53.07
CA HIS A 36 -16.06 -67.52 52.48
C HIS A 36 -16.45 -66.79 51.18
N CYS A 37 -17.29 -67.38 50.34
CA CYS A 37 -17.84 -66.69 49.15
C CYS A 37 -18.73 -65.50 49.55
N ARG A 38 -19.55 -65.62 50.59
CA ARG A 38 -20.35 -64.49 51.14
C ARG A 38 -19.48 -63.37 51.70
N ARG A 39 -18.34 -63.71 52.32
CA ARG A 39 -17.34 -62.72 52.76
C ARG A 39 -16.70 -61.95 51.61
N ILE A 40 -16.56 -62.58 50.43
CA ILE A 40 -16.08 -61.93 49.21
C ILE A 40 -17.21 -61.10 48.55
N GLN A 41 -18.48 -61.50 48.71
CA GLN A 41 -19.67 -60.74 48.28
C GLN A 41 -19.95 -59.46 49.08
N ALA A 42 -19.48 -59.36 50.33
CA ALA A 42 -19.82 -58.26 51.24
C ALA A 42 -19.07 -56.93 50.99
N HIS A 43 -18.12 -56.88 50.06
CA HIS A 43 -17.43 -55.65 49.70
C HIS A 43 -17.43 -55.46 48.19
N ASN A 44 -18.04 -54.36 47.73
CA ASN A 44 -17.94 -53.86 46.36
C ASN A 44 -16.46 -53.62 46.00
N LEU A 45 -15.81 -54.64 45.43
CA LEU A 45 -14.39 -54.69 45.09
C LEU A 45 -14.00 -53.89 43.84
N PHE A 46 -14.86 -52.96 43.39
CA PHE A 46 -14.58 -52.15 42.21
C PHE A 46 -13.62 -50.98 42.47
N ASN A 47 -13.31 -50.67 43.72
CA ASN A 47 -12.34 -49.63 44.07
C ASN A 47 -11.41 -50.10 45.21
N GLU A 48 -10.13 -50.26 44.86
CA GLU A 48 -8.92 -50.37 45.72
C GLU A 48 -8.22 -51.73 46.02
N LYS A 49 -6.89 -51.66 45.81
CA LYS A 49 -5.72 -52.46 46.27
C LYS A 49 -5.46 -53.87 45.69
N PRO A 50 -4.34 -54.06 44.95
CA PRO A 50 -3.83 -55.37 44.48
C PRO A 50 -3.66 -56.43 45.59
N LYS A 51 -3.46 -55.99 46.84
CA LYS A 51 -3.28 -56.88 48.01
C LYS A 51 -4.53 -57.68 48.36
N ALA A 52 -5.74 -57.15 48.12
CA ALA A 52 -7.00 -57.84 48.43
C ALA A 52 -7.28 -59.00 47.46
N VAL A 53 -6.98 -58.79 46.17
CA VAL A 53 -7.10 -59.83 45.12
C VAL A 53 -6.10 -60.96 45.34
N LEU A 54 -4.87 -60.65 45.78
CA LEU A 54 -3.84 -61.65 46.13
C LEU A 54 -4.24 -62.53 47.32
N GLN A 55 -4.88 -61.96 48.36
CA GLN A 55 -5.40 -62.73 49.50
C GLN A 55 -6.62 -63.59 49.13
N ALA A 56 -7.51 -63.10 48.26
CA ALA A 56 -8.63 -63.88 47.75
C ALA A 56 -8.13 -65.07 46.92
N LEU A 57 -7.12 -64.86 46.07
CA LEU A 57 -6.51 -65.89 45.23
C LEU A 57 -5.75 -66.95 46.05
N SER A 58 -5.07 -66.57 47.14
CA SER A 58 -4.41 -67.55 48.02
C SER A 58 -5.45 -68.44 48.73
N THR A 59 -6.53 -67.83 49.21
CA THR A 59 -7.66 -68.54 49.84
C THR A 59 -8.35 -69.49 48.84
N ALA A 60 -8.53 -69.06 47.58
CA ALA A 60 -9.05 -69.88 46.50
C ALA A 60 -8.23 -71.15 46.26
N LYS A 61 -6.90 -71.02 46.18
CA LYS A 61 -5.98 -72.15 46.01
C LYS A 61 -6.00 -73.10 47.21
N VAL A 62 -6.14 -72.58 48.43
CA VAL A 62 -6.26 -73.40 49.64
C VAL A 62 -7.57 -74.21 49.62
N ILE A 63 -8.70 -73.59 49.29
CA ILE A 63 -10.01 -74.27 49.21
C ILE A 63 -9.98 -75.36 48.12
N HIS A 64 -9.45 -75.06 46.94
CA HIS A 64 -9.35 -76.02 45.84
C HIS A 64 -8.38 -77.18 46.14
N SER A 65 -7.23 -76.92 46.77
CA SER A 65 -6.31 -77.99 47.18
C SER A 65 -6.91 -78.90 48.27
N LYS A 66 -7.71 -78.34 49.19
CA LYS A 66 -8.38 -79.08 50.24
C LYS A 66 -9.55 -79.92 49.71
N SER A 67 -10.30 -79.43 48.71
CA SER A 67 -11.34 -80.21 48.04
C SER A 67 -10.78 -81.42 47.26
N LEU A 68 -9.60 -81.26 46.64
CA LEU A 68 -8.88 -82.35 45.99
C LEU A 68 -8.40 -83.42 46.98
N LYS A 69 -7.91 -83.02 48.17
CA LYS A 69 -7.45 -83.95 49.22
C LYS A 69 -8.59 -84.78 49.86
N ILE A 70 -9.81 -84.24 49.95
CA ILE A 70 -10.97 -84.92 50.56
C ILE A 70 -11.66 -85.86 49.55
N GLY A 71 -11.18 -85.95 48.30
CA GLY A 71 -11.75 -86.83 47.27
C GLY A 71 -13.10 -86.37 46.69
N VAL A 72 -13.56 -85.19 47.07
CA VAL A 72 -14.80 -84.56 46.57
C VAL A 72 -14.55 -83.74 45.30
N GLY A 73 -13.27 -83.38 45.05
CA GLY A 73 -12.81 -82.81 43.79
C GLY A 73 -13.66 -81.65 43.27
N LEU A 74 -13.91 -81.66 41.95
CA LEU A 74 -14.74 -80.71 41.21
C LEU A 74 -16.11 -81.32 40.88
N LYS A 75 -16.74 -81.98 41.87
CA LYS A 75 -18.07 -82.60 41.73
C LYS A 75 -19.20 -81.62 42.04
N GLY A 76 -20.20 -81.57 41.17
CA GLY A 76 -21.45 -80.83 41.38
C GLY A 76 -21.26 -79.34 41.71
N LEU A 77 -22.09 -78.81 42.61
CA LEU A 77 -22.15 -77.39 42.98
C LEU A 77 -20.82 -76.83 43.50
N LEU A 78 -20.02 -77.64 44.21
CA LEU A 78 -18.71 -77.23 44.74
C LEU A 78 -17.72 -76.91 43.62
N GLY A 79 -17.74 -77.68 42.53
CA GLY A 79 -16.92 -77.42 41.35
C GLY A 79 -17.23 -76.09 40.68
N ASN A 80 -18.52 -75.76 40.52
CA ASN A 80 -18.96 -74.48 39.97
C ASN A 80 -18.52 -73.29 40.83
N VAL A 81 -18.63 -73.43 42.15
CA VAL A 81 -18.20 -72.40 43.11
C VAL A 81 -16.69 -72.16 43.03
N ILE A 82 -15.87 -73.21 42.85
CA ILE A 82 -14.41 -73.07 42.69
C ILE A 82 -14.07 -72.33 41.38
N VAL A 83 -14.76 -72.65 40.27
CA VAL A 83 -14.59 -71.93 39.00
C VAL A 83 -14.96 -70.46 39.16
N ASP A 84 -16.15 -70.17 39.71
CA ASP A 84 -16.64 -68.81 39.94
C ASP A 84 -15.71 -67.99 40.85
N LEU A 85 -15.10 -68.64 41.85
CA LEU A 85 -14.14 -68.02 42.75
C LEU A 85 -12.85 -67.64 42.03
N TYR A 86 -12.30 -68.49 41.15
CA TYR A 86 -11.13 -68.13 40.34
C TYR A 86 -11.43 -67.04 39.31
N VAL A 87 -12.62 -67.06 38.72
CA VAL A 87 -13.11 -66.01 37.81
C VAL A 87 -13.14 -64.66 38.53
N LYS A 88 -13.75 -64.60 39.72
CA LYS A 88 -13.82 -63.38 40.53
C LYS A 88 -12.46 -62.90 41.05
N CYS A 89 -11.49 -63.79 41.18
CA CYS A 89 -10.10 -63.42 41.48
C CYS A 89 -9.30 -62.94 40.24
N GLY A 90 -9.91 -62.90 39.05
CA GLY A 90 -9.25 -62.46 37.81
C GLY A 90 -8.18 -63.41 37.27
N ASN A 91 -8.18 -64.69 37.68
CA ASN A 91 -7.16 -65.66 37.25
C ASN A 91 -7.71 -66.61 36.18
N VAL A 92 -7.54 -66.22 34.92
CA VAL A 92 -8.04 -66.92 33.73
C VAL A 92 -7.50 -68.35 33.62
N ASP A 93 -6.21 -68.57 33.87
CA ASP A 93 -5.57 -69.89 33.73
C ASP A 93 -6.11 -70.92 34.73
N PHE A 94 -6.24 -70.54 36.00
CA PHE A 94 -6.75 -71.44 37.03
C PHE A 94 -8.26 -71.68 36.89
N ALA A 95 -9.02 -70.67 36.46
CA ALA A 95 -10.44 -70.82 36.15
C ALA A 95 -10.67 -71.80 35.00
N GLN A 96 -9.91 -71.70 33.90
CA GLN A 96 -9.99 -72.63 32.77
C GLN A 96 -9.55 -74.05 33.15
N LYS A 97 -8.47 -74.20 33.93
CA LYS A 97 -8.00 -75.51 34.43
C LYS A 97 -9.01 -76.16 35.36
N ALA A 98 -9.67 -75.39 36.22
CA ALA A 98 -10.75 -75.90 37.06
C ALA A 98 -11.99 -76.26 36.22
N PHE A 99 -12.36 -75.42 35.26
CA PHE A 99 -13.51 -75.65 34.38
C PHE A 99 -13.36 -76.90 33.50
N SER A 100 -12.17 -77.12 32.91
CA SER A 100 -11.88 -78.28 32.07
C SER A 100 -11.97 -79.61 32.84
N ARG A 101 -11.70 -79.59 34.15
CA ARG A 101 -11.70 -80.76 35.04
C ARG A 101 -13.04 -81.01 35.76
N LEU A 102 -14.09 -80.25 35.47
CA LEU A 102 -15.44 -80.51 35.98
C LEU A 102 -16.02 -81.80 35.38
N GLU A 103 -16.58 -82.67 36.22
CA GLU A 103 -17.23 -83.91 35.77
C GLU A 103 -18.48 -83.65 34.92
N LYS A 104 -19.25 -82.63 35.27
CA LYS A 104 -20.41 -82.16 34.50
C LYS A 104 -20.40 -80.63 34.46
N LYS A 105 -20.27 -80.07 33.26
CA LYS A 105 -20.31 -78.62 33.01
C LYS A 105 -21.76 -78.20 32.81
N ASP A 106 -22.40 -77.72 33.85
CA ASP A 106 -23.75 -77.17 33.76
C ASP A 106 -23.75 -75.70 33.29
N VAL A 107 -24.94 -75.12 33.14
CA VAL A 107 -25.10 -73.74 32.65
C VAL A 107 -24.42 -72.70 33.55
N PHE A 108 -24.27 -72.97 34.85
CA PHE A 108 -23.64 -72.03 35.79
C PHE A 108 -22.13 -71.98 35.58
N ALA A 109 -21.49 -73.14 35.42
CA ALA A 109 -20.06 -73.21 35.12
C ALA A 109 -19.72 -72.51 33.79
N TRP A 110 -20.54 -72.73 32.75
CA TRP A 110 -20.38 -72.07 31.46
C TRP A 110 -20.58 -70.55 31.59
N ASN A 111 -21.60 -70.10 32.33
CA ASN A 111 -21.84 -68.68 32.53
C ASN A 111 -20.70 -67.96 33.27
N SER A 112 -20.10 -68.58 34.30
CA SER A 112 -18.93 -68.00 34.98
C SER A 112 -17.74 -67.83 34.04
N VAL A 113 -17.48 -68.79 33.15
CA VAL A 113 -16.39 -68.70 32.17
C VAL A 113 -16.70 -67.68 31.06
N LEU A 114 -17.94 -67.62 30.58
CA LEU A 114 -18.36 -66.60 29.60
C LEU A 114 -18.24 -65.19 30.17
N SER A 115 -18.65 -64.96 31.43
CA SER A 115 -18.48 -63.68 32.12
C SER A 115 -17.01 -63.31 32.24
N MET A 116 -16.15 -64.25 32.63
CA MET A 116 -14.71 -64.04 32.72
C MET A 116 -14.12 -63.56 31.39
N TYR A 117 -14.43 -64.25 30.28
CA TYR A 117 -13.94 -63.86 28.96
C TYR A 117 -14.47 -62.50 28.52
N LEU A 118 -15.73 -62.19 28.84
CA LEU A 118 -16.35 -60.90 28.55
C LEU A 118 -15.65 -59.77 29.32
N ASP A 119 -15.38 -59.95 30.62
CA ASP A 119 -14.71 -58.96 31.48
C ASP A 119 -13.27 -58.67 31.04
N HIS A 120 -12.59 -59.63 30.39
CA HIS A 120 -11.25 -59.47 29.82
C HIS A 120 -11.27 -58.99 28.35
N GLY A 121 -12.45 -58.69 27.78
CA GLY A 121 -12.59 -58.22 26.39
C GLY A 121 -12.33 -59.28 25.32
N LEU A 122 -12.30 -60.57 25.68
CA LEU A 122 -12.04 -61.69 24.76
C LEU A 122 -13.35 -62.14 24.06
N PHE A 123 -13.97 -61.22 23.33
CA PHE A 123 -15.31 -61.40 22.76
C PHE A 123 -15.44 -62.58 21.78
N ALA A 124 -14.41 -62.83 20.95
CA ALA A 124 -14.40 -63.98 20.05
C ALA A 124 -14.40 -65.32 20.81
N THR A 125 -13.69 -65.38 21.94
CA THR A 125 -13.63 -66.56 22.81
C THR A 125 -14.95 -66.80 23.53
N VAL A 126 -15.69 -65.74 23.89
CA VAL A 126 -17.07 -65.86 24.42
C VAL A 126 -17.98 -66.55 23.40
N VAL A 127 -17.94 -66.10 22.14
CA VAL A 127 -18.73 -66.68 21.04
C VAL A 127 -18.36 -68.16 20.81
N GLN A 128 -17.07 -68.49 20.74
CA GLN A 128 -16.60 -69.86 20.59
C GLN A 128 -17.02 -70.75 21.76
N SER A 129 -16.90 -70.25 23.00
CA SER A 129 -17.29 -70.98 24.21
C SER A 129 -18.79 -71.24 24.27
N PHE A 130 -19.61 -70.32 23.75
CA PHE A 130 -21.06 -70.52 23.62
C PHE A 130 -21.41 -71.62 22.62
N VAL A 131 -20.73 -71.68 21.47
CA VAL A 131 -20.90 -72.79 20.51
C VAL A 131 -20.50 -74.13 21.15
N CYS A 132 -19.38 -74.14 21.88
CA CYS A 132 -18.95 -75.32 22.63
C CYS A 132 -20.00 -75.75 23.67
N MET A 133 -20.56 -74.82 24.43
CA MET A 133 -21.64 -75.09 25.39
C MET A 133 -22.84 -75.76 24.71
N TRP A 134 -23.23 -75.25 23.54
CA TRP A 134 -24.35 -75.79 22.76
C TRP A 134 -24.05 -77.21 22.24
N ASN A 135 -22.83 -77.44 21.73
CA ASN A 135 -22.38 -78.75 21.25
C ASN A 135 -22.30 -79.81 22.36
N HIS A 136 -22.09 -79.40 23.62
CA HIS A 136 -22.14 -80.29 24.79
C HIS A 136 -23.57 -80.57 25.28
N GLY A 137 -24.60 -80.11 24.55
CA GLY A 137 -26.01 -80.34 24.89
C GLY A 137 -26.51 -79.51 26.08
N VAL A 138 -25.76 -78.49 26.52
CA VAL A 138 -26.16 -77.63 27.64
C VAL A 138 -27.03 -76.49 27.11
N ARG A 139 -28.28 -76.41 27.59
CA ARG A 139 -29.22 -75.37 27.17
C ARG A 139 -28.86 -74.01 27.77
N PRO A 140 -28.70 -72.95 26.95
CA PRO A 140 -28.52 -71.58 27.44
C PRO A 140 -29.72 -71.04 28.21
N ASN A 141 -29.45 -70.10 29.12
CA ASN A 141 -30.47 -69.32 29.81
C ASN A 141 -30.38 -67.83 29.42
N GLU A 142 -31.25 -67.01 30.00
CA GLU A 142 -31.32 -65.57 29.72
C GLU A 142 -29.99 -64.83 29.95
N PHE A 143 -29.22 -65.22 30.97
CA PHE A 143 -27.91 -64.63 31.27
C PHE A 143 -26.85 -65.06 30.24
N THR A 144 -26.87 -66.31 29.79
CA THR A 144 -26.00 -66.79 28.71
C THR A 144 -26.20 -65.97 27.46
N PHE A 145 -27.46 -65.76 27.04
CA PHE A 145 -27.78 -64.97 25.87
C PHE A 145 -27.37 -63.49 26.02
N ALA A 146 -27.59 -62.88 27.18
CA ALA A 146 -27.17 -61.49 27.43
C ALA A 146 -25.64 -61.31 27.30
N MET A 147 -24.83 -62.23 27.85
CA MET A 147 -23.37 -62.18 27.72
C MET A 147 -22.90 -62.36 26.27
N VAL A 148 -23.52 -63.28 25.52
CA VAL A 148 -23.17 -63.51 24.10
C VAL A 148 -23.59 -62.33 23.24
N LEU A 149 -24.76 -61.71 23.49
CA LEU A 149 -25.19 -60.49 22.81
C LEU A 149 -24.23 -59.32 23.08
N SER A 150 -23.76 -59.18 24.32
CA SER A 150 -22.72 -58.20 24.67
C SER A 150 -21.40 -58.47 23.94
N ALA A 151 -20.99 -59.74 23.79
CA ALA A 151 -19.82 -60.10 22.99
C ALA A 151 -20.01 -59.82 21.49
N CYS A 152 -21.19 -60.12 20.92
CA CYS A 152 -21.53 -59.77 19.53
C CYS A 152 -21.46 -58.26 19.32
N SER A 153 -21.94 -57.50 20.31
CA SER A 153 -21.86 -56.06 20.33
C SER A 153 -20.41 -55.55 20.36
N GLY A 154 -19.53 -56.18 21.13
CA GLY A 154 -18.10 -55.86 21.17
C GLY A 154 -17.36 -56.20 19.87
N LEU A 155 -17.76 -57.29 19.21
CA LEU A 155 -17.24 -57.70 17.89
C LEU A 155 -17.82 -56.89 16.72
N GLN A 156 -18.94 -56.18 16.94
CA GLN A 156 -19.75 -55.54 15.91
C GLN A 156 -20.23 -56.52 14.81
N ASP A 157 -20.43 -57.80 15.17
CA ASP A 157 -20.92 -58.84 14.24
C ASP A 157 -22.46 -58.92 14.26
N ILE A 158 -23.08 -58.17 13.36
CA ILE A 158 -24.54 -58.13 13.18
C ILE A 158 -25.12 -59.49 12.75
N ASN A 159 -24.37 -60.29 11.97
CA ASN A 159 -24.88 -61.53 11.40
C ASN A 159 -24.98 -62.60 12.47
N TYR A 160 -23.93 -62.73 13.28
CA TYR A 160 -23.96 -63.62 14.43
C TYR A 160 -24.94 -63.13 15.50
N GLY A 161 -25.00 -61.81 15.73
CA GLY A 161 -26.00 -61.19 16.61
C GLY A 161 -27.45 -61.53 16.22
N LYS A 162 -27.79 -61.52 14.92
CA LYS A 162 -29.10 -61.94 14.40
C LYS A 162 -29.40 -63.42 14.64
N GLN A 163 -28.39 -64.30 14.52
CA GLN A 163 -28.55 -65.72 14.82
C GLN A 163 -28.85 -65.95 16.31
N VAL A 164 -28.10 -65.25 17.18
CA VAL A 164 -28.31 -65.28 18.64
C VAL A 164 -29.68 -64.73 19.00
N HIS A 165 -30.13 -63.63 18.36
CA HIS A 165 -31.47 -63.07 18.52
C HIS A 165 -32.57 -64.09 18.17
N CYS A 166 -32.44 -64.82 17.05
CA CYS A 166 -33.36 -65.91 16.72
C CYS A 166 -33.37 -67.01 17.80
N GLY A 167 -32.20 -67.34 18.37
CA GLY A 167 -32.05 -68.27 19.47
C GLY A 167 -32.79 -67.83 20.75
N VAL A 168 -32.69 -66.54 21.10
CA VAL A 168 -33.41 -65.94 22.25
C VAL A 168 -34.93 -66.14 22.12
N PHE A 169 -35.49 -65.91 20.94
CA PHE A 169 -36.93 -66.06 20.70
C PHE A 169 -37.37 -67.53 20.67
N LYS A 170 -36.63 -68.41 19.97
CA LYS A 170 -36.93 -69.85 19.91
C LYS A 170 -36.93 -70.52 21.29
N MET A 171 -36.15 -70.01 22.24
CA MET A 171 -36.08 -70.52 23.61
C MET A 171 -37.02 -69.81 24.60
N GLY A 172 -37.87 -68.89 24.13
CA GLY A 172 -38.86 -68.20 24.96
C GLY A 172 -38.31 -67.08 25.84
N PHE A 173 -37.08 -66.60 25.58
CA PHE A 173 -36.44 -65.52 26.35
C PHE A 173 -36.64 -64.12 25.74
N GLY A 174 -37.38 -64.00 24.62
CA GLY A 174 -37.58 -62.73 23.89
C GLY A 174 -38.27 -61.60 24.70
N PHE A 175 -38.98 -61.94 25.79
CA PHE A 175 -39.66 -60.99 26.67
C PHE A 175 -38.92 -60.74 28.00
N ARG A 176 -37.73 -61.33 28.20
CA ARG A 176 -36.94 -61.11 29.42
C ARG A 176 -36.14 -59.81 29.30
N SER A 177 -36.23 -58.94 30.31
CA SER A 177 -35.59 -57.61 30.33
C SER A 177 -34.09 -57.65 30.04
N PHE A 178 -33.37 -58.61 30.62
CA PHE A 178 -31.93 -58.80 30.40
C PHE A 178 -31.57 -59.11 28.94
N CYS A 179 -32.37 -59.93 28.25
CA CYS A 179 -32.14 -60.23 26.83
C CYS A 179 -32.57 -59.04 25.94
N GLN A 180 -33.66 -58.34 26.28
CA GLN A 180 -34.12 -57.17 25.53
C GLN A 180 -33.11 -56.02 25.56
N GLY A 181 -32.59 -55.67 26.74
CA GLY A 181 -31.53 -54.67 26.88
C GLY A 181 -30.25 -55.05 26.11
N GLY A 182 -29.84 -56.31 26.17
CA GLY A 182 -28.70 -56.84 25.40
C GLY A 182 -28.92 -56.82 23.88
N LEU A 183 -30.15 -57.07 23.42
CA LEU A 183 -30.50 -56.99 21.99
C LEU A 183 -30.48 -55.54 21.49
N ILE A 184 -31.02 -54.60 22.27
CA ILE A 184 -31.00 -53.17 21.93
C ILE A 184 -29.55 -52.68 21.86
N ASP A 185 -28.70 -53.02 22.83
CA ASP A 185 -27.27 -52.66 22.82
C ASP A 185 -26.54 -53.23 21.60
N MET A 186 -26.74 -54.53 21.31
CA MET A 186 -26.13 -55.21 20.18
C MET A 186 -26.52 -54.55 18.86
N TYR A 187 -27.82 -54.37 18.59
CA TYR A 187 -28.28 -53.76 17.35
C TYR A 187 -27.84 -52.29 17.22
N ALA A 188 -27.89 -51.53 18.31
CA ALA A 188 -27.44 -50.15 18.31
C ALA A 188 -25.94 -50.04 18.01
N LYS A 189 -25.08 -50.85 18.66
CA LYS A 189 -23.62 -50.83 18.44
C LYS A 189 -23.19 -51.42 17.11
N CYS A 190 -23.99 -52.30 16.51
CA CYS A 190 -23.81 -52.78 15.15
C CYS A 190 -24.41 -51.85 14.07
N ARG A 191 -24.73 -50.59 14.41
CA ARG A 191 -25.28 -49.55 13.51
C ARG A 191 -26.59 -49.92 12.80
N ASN A 192 -27.41 -50.77 13.41
CA ASN A 192 -28.73 -51.14 12.91
C ASN A 192 -29.83 -50.63 13.85
N LEU A 193 -30.03 -49.31 13.81
CA LEU A 193 -30.97 -48.61 14.68
C LEU A 193 -32.44 -48.97 14.41
N ARG A 194 -32.76 -49.42 13.19
CA ARG A 194 -34.12 -49.86 12.84
C ARG A 194 -34.52 -51.09 13.65
N ASP A 195 -33.69 -52.12 13.64
CA ASP A 195 -33.96 -53.35 14.40
C ASP A 195 -33.85 -53.09 15.91
N ALA A 196 -32.91 -52.24 16.35
CA ALA A 196 -32.84 -51.80 17.75
C ALA A 196 -34.16 -51.14 18.21
N ARG A 197 -34.73 -50.28 17.36
CA ARG A 197 -36.00 -49.60 17.63
C ARG A 197 -37.20 -50.55 17.64
N LEU A 198 -37.23 -51.53 16.74
CA LEU A 198 -38.27 -52.56 16.71
C LEU A 198 -38.26 -53.41 17.98
N VAL A 199 -37.08 -53.83 18.45
CA VAL A 199 -36.95 -54.57 19.71
C VAL A 199 -37.37 -53.69 20.89
N PHE A 200 -37.00 -52.42 20.87
CA PHE A 200 -37.35 -51.45 21.91
C PHE A 200 -38.87 -51.19 22.00
N ASP A 201 -39.55 -50.91 20.89
CA ASP A 201 -40.99 -50.64 20.89
C ASP A 201 -41.82 -51.90 21.20
N GLY A 202 -41.27 -53.10 20.99
CA GLY A 202 -41.89 -54.38 21.36
C GLY A 202 -41.66 -54.85 22.80
N ALA A 203 -40.87 -54.12 23.60
CA ALA A 203 -40.56 -54.49 24.98
C ALA A 203 -41.65 -54.05 25.95
N LEU A 204 -42.09 -54.96 26.85
CA LEU A 204 -43.16 -54.69 27.82
C LEU A 204 -42.67 -53.92 29.06
N ASN A 205 -41.41 -54.13 29.47
CA ASN A 205 -40.81 -53.53 30.66
C ASN A 205 -39.37 -53.08 30.34
N LEU A 206 -39.22 -51.83 29.91
CA LEU A 206 -37.91 -51.23 29.65
C LEU A 206 -37.32 -50.65 30.94
N ASP A 207 -36.09 -51.02 31.26
CA ASP A 207 -35.32 -50.38 32.32
C ASP A 207 -34.62 -49.11 31.80
N THR A 208 -34.15 -48.26 32.72
CA THR A 208 -33.44 -47.01 32.40
C THR A 208 -32.24 -47.26 31.47
N VAL A 209 -31.54 -48.38 31.63
CA VAL A 209 -30.38 -48.77 30.80
C VAL A 209 -30.79 -48.99 29.34
N SER A 210 -31.94 -49.62 29.08
CA SER A 210 -32.46 -49.82 27.72
C SER A 210 -32.79 -48.49 27.03
N TRP A 211 -33.36 -47.53 27.77
CA TRP A 211 -33.59 -46.16 27.26
C TRP A 211 -32.28 -45.45 26.94
N THR A 212 -31.32 -45.44 27.87
CA THR A 212 -30.01 -44.80 27.70
C THR A 212 -29.25 -45.40 26.50
N THR A 213 -29.28 -46.71 26.34
CA THR A 213 -28.62 -47.44 25.26
C THR A 213 -29.16 -47.03 23.88
N LEU A 214 -30.49 -46.93 23.74
CA LEU A 214 -31.10 -46.51 22.47
C LEU A 214 -30.78 -45.04 22.15
N ILE A 215 -30.87 -44.15 23.14
CA ILE A 215 -30.53 -42.72 22.98
C ILE A 215 -29.07 -42.58 22.55
N ALA A 216 -28.15 -43.28 23.22
CA ALA A 216 -26.72 -43.28 22.87
C ALA A 216 -26.47 -43.84 21.45
N GLY A 217 -27.24 -44.84 21.04
CA GLY A 217 -27.23 -45.37 19.67
C GLY A 217 -27.57 -44.31 18.62
N TYR A 218 -28.68 -43.58 18.80
CA TYR A 218 -29.08 -42.50 17.89
C TYR A 218 -28.06 -41.35 17.85
N VAL A 219 -27.48 -40.97 18.98
CA VAL A 219 -26.45 -39.92 19.02
C VAL A 219 -25.18 -40.36 18.28
N ARG A 220 -24.73 -41.61 18.47
CA ARG A 220 -23.53 -42.14 17.83
C ARG A 220 -23.63 -42.21 16.30
N ASP A 221 -24.79 -42.59 15.78
CA ASP A 221 -25.00 -42.73 14.34
C ASP A 221 -25.44 -41.41 13.65
N GLY A 222 -25.39 -40.29 14.37
CA GLY A 222 -25.61 -38.96 13.78
C GLY A 222 -27.09 -38.53 13.70
N PHE A 223 -27.97 -39.13 14.49
CA PHE A 223 -29.40 -38.79 14.56
C PHE A 223 -29.80 -38.15 15.91
N PRO A 224 -29.23 -36.99 16.28
CA PRO A 224 -29.46 -36.39 17.59
C PRO A 224 -30.92 -35.93 17.80
N MET A 225 -31.66 -35.62 16.74
CA MET A 225 -33.08 -35.26 16.85
C MET A 225 -33.96 -36.44 17.28
N GLU A 226 -33.68 -37.64 16.77
CA GLU A 226 -34.39 -38.85 17.17
C GLU A 226 -34.03 -39.25 18.61
N ALA A 227 -32.78 -39.04 19.02
CA ALA A 227 -32.35 -39.23 20.41
C ALA A 227 -33.15 -38.35 21.38
N VAL A 228 -33.36 -37.07 21.05
CA VAL A 228 -34.16 -36.13 21.86
C VAL A 228 -35.62 -36.57 21.92
N LYS A 229 -36.22 -37.01 20.80
CA LYS A 229 -37.60 -37.54 20.80
C LYS A 229 -37.77 -38.77 21.70
N VAL A 230 -36.79 -39.67 21.71
CA VAL A 230 -36.78 -40.85 22.59
C VAL A 230 -36.64 -40.43 24.05
N PHE A 231 -35.82 -39.43 24.36
CA PHE A 231 -35.70 -38.87 25.70
C PHE A 231 -36.99 -38.20 26.20
N ASP A 232 -37.66 -37.41 25.35
CA ASP A 232 -38.96 -36.81 25.69
C ASP A 232 -40.00 -37.90 25.98
N LYS A 233 -40.00 -39.00 25.21
CA LYS A 233 -40.85 -40.18 25.46
C LYS A 233 -40.52 -40.83 26.81
N MET A 234 -39.24 -40.99 27.14
CA MET A 234 -38.77 -41.54 28.42
C MET A 234 -39.35 -40.75 29.61
N GLN A 235 -39.28 -39.42 29.53
CA GLN A 235 -39.78 -38.53 30.59
C GLN A 235 -41.31 -38.56 30.70
N ARG A 236 -42.03 -38.59 29.57
CA ARG A 236 -43.51 -38.67 29.56
C ARG A 236 -44.04 -39.97 30.16
N VAL A 237 -43.29 -41.07 30.00
CA VAL A 237 -43.64 -42.38 30.57
C VAL A 237 -43.27 -42.46 32.07
N GLY A 238 -42.62 -41.43 32.63
CA GLY A 238 -42.31 -41.32 34.05
C GLY A 238 -41.01 -42.00 34.49
N HIS A 239 -40.13 -42.39 33.55
CA HIS A 239 -38.81 -42.90 33.89
C HIS A 239 -37.85 -41.77 34.25
N VAL A 240 -37.17 -41.89 35.38
CA VAL A 240 -36.14 -40.94 35.82
C VAL A 240 -34.85 -41.20 35.04
N PRO A 241 -34.33 -40.21 34.28
CA PRO A 241 -33.06 -40.35 33.59
C PRO A 241 -31.89 -40.48 34.57
N ASP A 242 -30.98 -41.40 34.29
CA ASP A 242 -29.70 -41.46 34.99
C ASP A 242 -28.72 -40.38 34.47
N GLN A 243 -27.59 -40.20 35.15
CA GLN A 243 -26.60 -39.19 34.76
C GLN A 243 -26.04 -39.45 33.35
N ILE A 244 -25.99 -40.71 32.90
CA ILE A 244 -25.47 -41.10 31.58
C ILE A 244 -26.45 -40.68 30.49
N ALA A 245 -27.75 -40.91 30.67
CA ALA A 245 -28.81 -40.44 29.79
C ALA A 245 -28.78 -38.90 29.66
N LEU A 246 -28.69 -38.19 30.79
CA LEU A 246 -28.63 -36.72 30.80
C LEU A 246 -27.42 -36.20 30.02
N VAL A 247 -26.21 -36.75 30.25
CA VAL A 247 -24.99 -36.35 29.51
C VAL A 247 -25.09 -36.67 28.02
N THR A 248 -25.65 -37.83 27.67
CA THR A 248 -25.83 -38.25 26.27
C THR A 248 -26.78 -37.31 25.53
N VAL A 249 -27.86 -36.89 26.18
CA VAL A 249 -28.85 -35.96 25.62
C VAL A 249 -28.31 -34.53 25.56
N ILE A 250 -27.53 -34.09 26.55
CA ILE A 250 -26.81 -32.81 26.47
C ILE A 250 -25.90 -32.78 25.24
N ASN A 251 -25.18 -33.88 24.96
CA ASN A 251 -24.37 -34.00 23.75
C ASN A 251 -25.23 -33.95 22.46
N ALA A 252 -26.43 -34.54 22.48
CA ALA A 252 -27.38 -34.44 21.38
C ALA A 252 -27.86 -32.99 21.15
N TYR A 253 -28.19 -32.25 22.22
CA TYR A 253 -28.58 -30.84 22.14
C TYR A 253 -27.44 -29.94 21.61
N VAL A 254 -26.20 -30.18 22.07
CA VAL A 254 -25.00 -29.53 21.55
C VAL A 254 -24.83 -29.82 20.05
N ALA A 255 -25.00 -31.08 19.63
CA ALA A 255 -24.92 -31.48 18.23
C ALA A 255 -26.01 -30.81 17.37
N LEU A 256 -27.18 -30.48 17.94
CA LEU A 256 -28.26 -29.74 17.28
C LEU A 256 -28.10 -28.21 17.34
N GLY A 257 -27.10 -27.68 18.05
CA GLY A 257 -26.94 -26.23 18.27
C GLY A 257 -27.91 -25.64 19.30
N ARG A 258 -28.70 -26.47 20.00
CA ARG A 258 -29.66 -26.07 21.04
C ARG A 258 -28.96 -25.90 22.39
N LEU A 259 -28.01 -24.97 22.47
CA LEU A 259 -27.15 -24.79 23.66
C LEU A 259 -27.93 -24.36 24.92
N ALA A 260 -29.03 -23.61 24.76
CA ALA A 260 -29.88 -23.22 25.89
C ALA A 260 -30.54 -24.44 26.57
N ASP A 261 -31.03 -25.41 25.78
CA ASP A 261 -31.62 -26.64 26.29
C ASP A 261 -30.57 -27.55 26.93
N ALA A 262 -29.38 -27.64 26.33
CA ALA A 262 -28.23 -28.32 26.91
C ALA A 262 -27.87 -27.75 28.29
N ARG A 263 -27.83 -26.42 28.43
CA ARG A 263 -27.56 -25.73 29.71
C ARG A 263 -28.65 -26.00 30.74
N LYS A 264 -29.93 -25.97 30.34
CA LYS A 264 -31.06 -26.25 31.23
C LYS A 264 -31.05 -27.68 31.77
N LEU A 265 -30.59 -28.65 30.98
CA LEU A 265 -30.42 -30.03 31.47
C LEU A 265 -29.16 -30.20 32.32
N PHE A 266 -28.08 -29.50 31.99
CA PHE A 266 -26.86 -29.53 32.79
C PHE A 266 -27.09 -29.05 34.23
N THR A 267 -27.88 -27.99 34.42
CA THR A 267 -28.23 -27.49 35.76
C THR A 267 -29.11 -28.44 36.57
N GLN A 268 -29.77 -29.41 35.92
CA GLN A 268 -30.56 -30.44 36.60
C GLN A 268 -29.70 -31.62 37.09
N ILE A 269 -28.42 -31.70 36.70
CA ILE A 269 -27.51 -32.77 37.15
C ILE A 269 -26.97 -32.42 38.55
N PRO A 270 -27.33 -33.16 39.61
CA PRO A 270 -26.69 -32.99 40.91
C PRO A 270 -25.24 -33.51 40.83
N ASN A 271 -24.27 -32.67 41.19
CA ASN A 271 -22.83 -32.94 41.13
C ASN A 271 -22.37 -33.47 39.74
N PRO A 272 -22.29 -32.60 38.71
CA PRO A 272 -21.85 -33.02 37.38
C PRO A 272 -20.43 -33.57 37.41
N ASN A 273 -20.23 -34.77 36.86
CA ASN A 273 -18.91 -35.37 36.72
C ASN A 273 -18.10 -34.70 35.60
N VAL A 274 -16.79 -34.99 35.51
CA VAL A 274 -15.88 -34.35 34.54
C VAL A 274 -16.33 -34.56 33.08
N VAL A 275 -17.02 -35.67 32.78
CA VAL A 275 -17.54 -35.95 31.43
C VAL A 275 -18.65 -34.96 31.06
N ALA A 276 -19.56 -34.66 31.98
CA ALA A 276 -20.61 -33.66 31.77
C ALA A 276 -20.02 -32.26 31.50
N TRP A 277 -19.01 -31.84 32.27
CA TRP A 277 -18.30 -30.58 32.05
C TRP A 277 -17.58 -30.55 30.69
N ASN A 278 -16.95 -31.66 30.29
CA ASN A 278 -16.27 -31.76 28.99
C ASN A 278 -17.22 -31.58 27.81
N VAL A 279 -18.43 -32.15 27.88
CA VAL A 279 -19.45 -31.97 26.84
C VAL A 279 -19.87 -30.51 26.73
N MET A 280 -20.05 -29.81 27.86
CA MET A 280 -20.38 -28.39 27.85
C MET A 280 -19.24 -27.53 27.28
N ILE A 281 -18.01 -27.71 27.75
CA ILE A 281 -16.84 -26.95 27.30
C ILE A 281 -16.58 -27.20 25.80
N SER A 282 -16.51 -28.45 25.38
CA SER A 282 -16.24 -28.80 23.97
C SER A 282 -17.39 -28.41 23.04
N GLY A 283 -18.64 -28.50 23.52
CA GLY A 283 -19.82 -28.13 22.76
C GLY A 283 -19.90 -26.65 22.44
N HIS A 284 -19.64 -25.80 23.44
CA HIS A 284 -19.63 -24.34 23.27
C HIS A 284 -18.41 -23.91 22.43
N ALA A 285 -17.22 -24.47 22.70
CA ALA A 285 -16.02 -24.18 21.93
C ALA A 285 -16.16 -24.49 20.43
N LYS A 286 -16.71 -25.66 20.07
CA LYS A 286 -16.90 -26.07 18.66
C LYS A 286 -17.94 -25.24 17.90
N ARG A 287 -18.85 -24.57 18.61
CA ARG A 287 -19.94 -23.78 18.03
C ARG A 287 -19.63 -22.27 17.99
N GLY A 288 -18.40 -21.86 18.36
CA GLY A 288 -17.97 -20.47 18.34
C GLY A 288 -18.32 -19.67 19.61
N PHE A 289 -18.95 -20.29 20.61
CA PHE A 289 -19.27 -19.68 21.92
C PHE A 289 -18.08 -19.84 22.87
N ALA A 290 -16.98 -19.17 22.52
CA ALA A 290 -15.70 -19.36 23.18
C ALA A 290 -15.66 -18.79 24.61
N GLU A 291 -16.36 -17.68 24.87
CA GLU A 291 -16.43 -17.07 26.20
C GLU A 291 -17.16 -17.99 27.19
N GLU A 292 -18.28 -18.58 26.77
CA GLU A 292 -19.07 -19.52 27.57
C GLU A 292 -18.28 -20.80 27.84
N ALA A 293 -17.51 -21.29 26.87
CA ALA A 293 -16.62 -22.43 27.06
C ALA A 293 -15.56 -22.16 28.15
N ILE A 294 -15.00 -20.95 28.19
CA ILE A 294 -14.07 -20.51 29.24
C ILE A 294 -14.79 -20.40 30.59
N SER A 295 -16.01 -19.86 30.62
CA SER A 295 -16.83 -19.78 31.84
C SER A 295 -17.09 -21.16 32.46
N PHE A 296 -17.52 -22.15 31.66
CA PHE A 296 -17.72 -23.52 32.14
C PHE A 296 -16.43 -24.17 32.65
N PHE A 297 -15.26 -23.85 32.06
CA PHE A 297 -13.97 -24.32 32.57
C PHE A 297 -13.59 -23.68 33.92
N LEU A 298 -13.88 -22.39 34.09
CA LEU A 298 -13.66 -21.70 35.37
C LEU A 298 -14.59 -22.25 36.46
N GLU A 299 -15.83 -22.59 36.12
CA GLU A 299 -16.77 -23.27 37.03
C GLU A 299 -16.29 -24.68 37.40
N LEU A 300 -15.84 -25.48 36.43
CA LEU A 300 -15.20 -26.78 36.68
C LEU A 300 -14.06 -26.64 37.70
N LYS A 301 -13.21 -25.62 37.57
CA LYS A 301 -12.13 -25.36 38.54
C LYS A 301 -12.64 -25.06 39.95
N LYS A 302 -13.74 -24.32 40.09
CA LYS A 302 -14.34 -24.02 41.41
C LYS A 302 -14.86 -25.27 42.13
N THR A 303 -15.21 -26.32 41.38
CA THR A 303 -15.67 -27.60 41.97
C THR A 303 -14.55 -28.49 42.52
N GLY A 304 -13.28 -28.15 42.27
CA GLY A 304 -12.12 -28.93 42.71
C GLY A 304 -11.87 -30.22 41.91
N LEU A 305 -12.64 -30.46 40.83
CA LEU A 305 -12.44 -31.60 39.94
C LEU A 305 -11.20 -31.37 39.04
N LYS A 306 -10.41 -32.43 38.85
CA LYS A 306 -9.23 -32.40 37.98
C LYS A 306 -9.64 -32.32 36.51
N ALA A 307 -9.01 -31.40 35.78
CA ALA A 307 -9.20 -31.27 34.34
C ALA A 307 -8.57 -32.47 33.60
N THR A 308 -9.20 -32.90 32.52
CA THR A 308 -8.69 -33.98 31.66
C THR A 308 -8.03 -33.41 30.40
N ARG A 309 -7.29 -34.25 29.65
CA ARG A 309 -6.73 -33.88 28.33
C ARG A 309 -7.78 -33.25 27.39
N SER A 310 -9.02 -33.74 27.44
CA SER A 310 -10.13 -33.27 26.60
C SER A 310 -10.69 -31.93 27.08
N SER A 311 -10.73 -31.71 28.40
CA SER A 311 -11.10 -30.42 29.00
C SER A 311 -10.13 -29.32 28.57
N LEU A 312 -8.82 -29.59 28.72
CA LEU A 312 -7.75 -28.64 28.41
C LEU A 312 -7.68 -28.35 26.91
N GLY A 313 -7.70 -29.38 26.06
CA GLY A 313 -7.67 -29.16 24.60
C GLY A 313 -8.86 -28.34 24.09
N SER A 314 -10.06 -28.57 24.62
CA SER A 314 -11.27 -27.84 24.21
C SER A 314 -11.26 -26.38 24.65
N VAL A 315 -10.88 -26.10 25.91
CA VAL A 315 -10.81 -24.72 26.39
C VAL A 315 -9.65 -23.95 25.75
N LEU A 316 -8.51 -24.59 25.49
CA LEU A 316 -7.40 -23.96 24.76
C LEU A 316 -7.80 -23.56 23.33
N SER A 317 -8.60 -24.39 22.65
CA SER A 317 -9.16 -24.05 21.34
C SER A 317 -10.09 -22.82 21.40
N ALA A 318 -10.93 -22.72 22.44
CA ALA A 318 -11.79 -21.55 22.66
C ALA A 318 -10.95 -20.29 22.93
N ILE A 319 -9.96 -20.38 23.82
CA ILE A 319 -9.04 -19.27 24.13
C ILE A 319 -8.27 -18.83 22.89
N ALA A 320 -7.81 -19.78 22.06
CA ALA A 320 -7.11 -19.50 20.81
C ALA A 320 -7.99 -18.71 19.83
N SER A 321 -9.30 -18.97 19.78
CA SER A 321 -10.22 -18.23 18.90
C SER A 321 -10.47 -16.78 19.34
N LEU A 322 -10.28 -16.48 20.62
CA LEU A 322 -10.42 -15.13 21.19
C LEU A 322 -9.08 -14.42 21.41
N SER A 323 -7.96 -15.08 21.08
CA SER A 323 -6.58 -14.61 21.30
C SER A 323 -6.32 -14.09 22.73
N MET A 324 -6.93 -14.73 23.74
CA MET A 324 -6.81 -14.30 25.15
C MET A 324 -5.60 -14.93 25.86
N LEU A 325 -4.42 -14.33 25.69
CA LEU A 325 -3.15 -14.84 26.22
C LEU A 325 -3.16 -15.08 27.75
N ASN A 326 -3.83 -14.23 28.53
CA ASN A 326 -3.89 -14.35 29.98
C ASN A 326 -4.54 -15.67 30.43
N TYR A 327 -5.73 -15.97 29.88
CA TYR A 327 -6.42 -17.23 30.16
C TYR A 327 -5.63 -18.42 29.62
N GLY A 328 -5.02 -18.29 28.44
CA GLY A 328 -4.17 -19.32 27.86
C GLY A 328 -3.01 -19.73 28.76
N SER A 329 -2.36 -18.73 29.37
CA SER A 329 -1.25 -18.94 30.31
C SER A 329 -1.70 -19.61 31.61
N MET A 330 -2.89 -19.26 32.12
CA MET A 330 -3.49 -19.92 33.29
C MET A 330 -3.84 -21.39 33.02
N VAL A 331 -4.32 -21.71 31.81
CA VAL A 331 -4.63 -23.09 31.41
C VAL A 331 -3.33 -23.88 31.18
N HIS A 332 -2.30 -23.27 30.60
CA HIS A 332 -0.98 -23.90 30.47
C HIS A 332 -0.37 -24.24 31.84
N ALA A 333 -0.40 -23.31 32.80
CA ALA A 333 0.03 -23.59 34.17
C ALA A 333 -0.79 -24.71 34.83
N GLN A 334 -2.07 -24.85 34.48
CA GLN A 334 -2.89 -25.98 34.94
C GLN A 334 -2.45 -27.30 34.29
N ALA A 335 -2.13 -27.30 32.99
CA ALA A 335 -1.64 -28.50 32.31
C ALA A 335 -0.39 -29.06 33.00
N ILE A 336 0.55 -28.18 33.39
CA ILE A 336 1.75 -28.54 34.16
C ILE A 336 1.37 -29.11 35.54
N LYS A 337 0.46 -28.45 36.27
CA LYS A 337 0.03 -28.93 37.61
C LYS A 337 -0.63 -30.31 37.57
N GLU A 338 -1.32 -30.66 36.48
CA GLU A 338 -1.98 -31.95 36.31
C GLU A 338 -1.07 -33.01 35.65
N GLY A 339 0.17 -32.67 35.30
CA GLY A 339 1.10 -33.56 34.60
C GLY A 339 0.66 -33.91 33.16
N LEU A 340 -0.05 -32.97 32.52
CA LEU A 340 -0.56 -33.10 31.15
C LEU A 340 0.23 -32.23 30.15
N ASP A 341 1.32 -31.62 30.58
CA ASP A 341 2.22 -30.79 29.79
C ASP A 341 3.06 -31.59 28.78
N ASP A 342 3.39 -32.86 29.07
CA ASP A 342 4.03 -33.77 28.09
C ASP A 342 3.01 -34.47 27.15
N ASN A 343 1.72 -34.18 27.30
CA ASN A 343 0.68 -34.79 26.47
C ASN A 343 0.59 -34.13 25.09
N VAL A 344 0.93 -34.85 24.02
CA VAL A 344 0.95 -34.32 22.64
C VAL A 344 -0.37 -33.66 22.19
N TYR A 345 -1.53 -34.14 22.66
CA TYR A 345 -2.83 -33.53 22.33
C TYR A 345 -3.01 -32.16 23.00
N VAL A 346 -2.63 -32.04 24.28
CA VAL A 346 -2.65 -30.76 25.01
C VAL A 346 -1.58 -29.83 24.47
N GLY A 347 -0.38 -30.35 24.21
CA GLY A 347 0.74 -29.63 23.60
C GLY A 347 0.40 -29.02 22.24
N SER A 348 -0.28 -29.77 21.36
CA SER A 348 -0.74 -29.24 20.06
C SER A 348 -1.74 -28.10 20.23
N ALA A 349 -2.67 -28.22 21.20
CA ALA A 349 -3.62 -27.16 21.52
C ALA A 349 -2.95 -25.91 22.14
N LEU A 350 -1.91 -26.11 22.95
CA LEU A 350 -1.09 -25.03 23.51
C LEU A 350 -0.30 -24.28 22.43
N VAL A 351 0.35 -25.01 21.51
CA VAL A 351 1.05 -24.42 20.36
C VAL A 351 0.09 -23.58 19.53
N ASN A 352 -1.08 -24.11 19.17
CA ASN A 352 -2.10 -23.38 18.42
C ASN A 352 -2.61 -22.14 19.19
N MET A 353 -2.81 -22.25 20.51
CA MET A 353 -3.22 -21.12 21.34
C MET A 353 -2.17 -20.00 21.36
N TYR A 354 -0.90 -20.33 21.61
CA TYR A 354 0.18 -19.35 21.59
C TYR A 354 0.42 -18.76 20.20
N ALA A 355 0.29 -19.56 19.15
CA ALA A 355 0.38 -19.11 17.77
C ALA A 355 -0.72 -18.08 17.43
N LYS A 356 -1.99 -18.36 17.79
CA LYS A 356 -3.09 -17.40 17.60
C LYS A 356 -3.04 -16.17 18.49
N CYS A 357 -2.23 -16.20 19.55
CA CYS A 357 -1.93 -15.03 20.38
C CYS A 357 -0.65 -14.30 19.93
N SER A 358 -0.10 -14.65 18.76
CA SER A 358 1.15 -14.08 18.20
C SER A 358 2.35 -14.18 19.15
N LYS A 359 2.42 -15.25 19.96
CA LYS A 359 3.55 -15.56 20.85
C LYS A 359 4.29 -16.80 20.36
N MET A 360 4.97 -16.65 19.23
CA MET A 360 5.61 -17.77 18.54
C MET A 360 6.77 -18.39 19.32
N ASP A 361 7.50 -17.58 20.10
CA ASP A 361 8.58 -18.08 20.97
C ASP A 361 8.07 -19.04 22.05
N ALA A 362 6.95 -18.71 22.69
CA ALA A 362 6.33 -19.56 23.71
C ALA A 362 5.81 -20.87 23.09
N ALA A 363 5.20 -20.80 21.90
CA ALA A 363 4.81 -21.99 21.16
C ALA A 363 6.02 -22.89 20.80
N LYS A 364 7.15 -22.29 20.39
CA LYS A 364 8.40 -23.03 20.09
C LYS A 364 8.97 -23.69 21.35
N GLN A 365 8.88 -23.04 22.51
CA GLN A 365 9.28 -23.64 23.79
C GLN A 365 8.43 -24.86 24.13
N VAL A 366 7.09 -24.77 24.00
CA VAL A 366 6.18 -25.92 24.21
C VAL A 366 6.47 -27.04 23.22
N PHE A 367 6.72 -26.72 21.95
CA PHE A 367 7.10 -27.72 20.95
C PHE A 367 8.39 -28.46 21.34
N ASN A 368 9.38 -27.73 21.84
CA ASN A 368 10.67 -28.29 22.22
C ASN A 368 10.60 -29.13 23.50
N SER A 369 9.72 -28.79 24.44
CA SER A 369 9.60 -29.50 25.72
C SER A 369 8.92 -30.87 25.62
N LEU A 370 8.18 -31.14 24.54
CA LEU A 370 7.48 -32.41 24.32
C LEU A 370 8.44 -33.53 23.87
N GLY A 371 8.40 -34.68 24.56
CA GLY A 371 9.27 -35.82 24.26
C GLY A 371 8.91 -36.56 22.97
N GLU A 372 7.62 -36.68 22.66
CA GLU A 372 7.12 -37.25 21.40
C GLU A 372 6.44 -36.17 20.54
N ARG A 373 6.79 -36.10 19.26
CA ARG A 373 6.27 -35.10 18.31
C ARG A 373 5.60 -35.78 17.14
N ASN A 374 4.27 -35.82 17.17
CA ASN A 374 3.48 -36.35 16.05
C ASN A 374 3.28 -35.29 14.96
N ILE A 375 2.81 -35.72 13.78
CA ILE A 375 2.58 -34.84 12.62
C ILE A 375 1.61 -33.69 12.91
N VAL A 376 0.64 -33.89 13.81
CA VAL A 376 -0.33 -32.85 14.22
C VAL A 376 0.36 -31.68 14.91
N LEU A 377 1.33 -31.95 15.79
CA LEU A 377 2.11 -30.93 16.48
C LEU A 377 3.01 -30.15 15.50
N TRP A 378 3.64 -30.85 14.54
CA TRP A 378 4.42 -30.22 13.47
C TRP A 378 3.56 -29.30 12.61
N ASN A 379 2.37 -29.76 12.20
CA ASN A 379 1.42 -28.97 11.43
C ASN A 379 0.87 -27.77 12.22
N ALA A 380 0.63 -27.92 13.53
CA ALA A 380 0.23 -26.80 14.39
C ALA A 380 1.32 -25.71 14.45
N MET A 381 2.59 -26.10 14.48
CA MET A 381 3.72 -25.17 14.46
C MET A 381 3.89 -24.51 13.09
N LEU A 382 3.87 -25.28 12.00
CA LEU A 382 3.97 -24.74 10.63
C LEU A 382 2.80 -23.80 10.30
N GLY A 383 1.57 -24.21 10.64
CA GLY A 383 0.39 -23.37 10.50
C GLY A 383 0.47 -22.12 11.37
N GLY A 384 1.05 -22.22 12.57
CA GLY A 384 1.29 -21.07 13.45
C GLY A 384 2.27 -20.06 12.88
N PHE A 385 3.40 -20.52 12.32
CA PHE A 385 4.35 -19.65 11.61
C PHE A 385 3.70 -19.00 10.37
N ALA A 386 2.97 -19.78 9.58
CA ALA A 386 2.27 -19.29 8.39
C ALA A 386 1.22 -18.21 8.72
N GLN A 387 0.41 -18.41 9.76
CA GLN A 387 -0.62 -17.46 10.21
C GLN A 387 -0.05 -16.15 10.75
N ASN A 388 1.17 -16.16 11.29
CA ASN A 388 1.84 -14.96 11.82
C ASN A 388 2.75 -14.27 10.79
N GLY A 389 2.71 -14.67 9.52
CA GLY A 389 3.55 -14.07 8.46
C GLY A 389 5.05 -14.39 8.56
N LEU A 390 5.43 -15.33 9.43
CA LEU A 390 6.81 -15.76 9.67
C LEU A 390 7.19 -16.85 8.66
N ALA A 391 7.13 -16.49 7.39
CA ALA A 391 7.18 -17.47 6.32
C ALA A 391 8.61 -17.93 6.00
N GLN A 392 9.66 -17.20 6.38
CA GLN A 392 11.03 -17.75 6.36
C GLN A 392 11.17 -18.91 7.36
N GLU A 393 10.61 -18.75 8.55
CA GLU A 393 10.62 -19.75 9.62
C GLU A 393 9.83 -20.99 9.24
N VAL A 394 8.71 -20.86 8.50
CA VAL A 394 7.98 -22.01 7.91
C VAL A 394 8.92 -22.91 7.10
N MET A 395 9.83 -22.29 6.35
CA MET A 395 10.67 -22.95 5.35
C MET A 395 11.85 -23.68 5.99
N GLU A 396 12.50 -22.99 6.93
CA GLU A 396 13.53 -23.57 7.79
C GLU A 396 12.96 -24.71 8.61
N PHE A 397 11.77 -24.54 9.18
CA PHE A 397 11.11 -25.54 10.00
C PHE A 397 10.60 -26.74 9.18
N PHE A 398 10.12 -26.54 7.95
CA PHE A 398 9.80 -27.64 7.05
C PHE A 398 11.04 -28.42 6.63
N SER A 399 12.15 -27.73 6.37
CA SER A 399 13.44 -28.38 6.09
C SER A 399 13.92 -29.21 7.28
N TYR A 400 13.70 -28.71 8.50
CA TYR A 400 13.96 -29.43 9.73
C TYR A 400 13.05 -30.66 9.90
N MET A 401 11.74 -30.52 9.66
CA MET A 401 10.76 -31.63 9.64
C MET A 401 11.16 -32.72 8.63
N LYS A 402 11.59 -32.34 7.42
CA LYS A 402 11.99 -33.30 6.39
C LYS A 402 13.23 -34.12 6.78
N ARG A 403 14.12 -33.55 7.61
CA ARG A 403 15.35 -34.23 8.07
C ARG A 403 15.16 -35.05 9.34
N HIS A 404 14.30 -34.61 10.28
CA HIS A 404 14.22 -35.16 11.65
C HIS A 404 12.79 -35.52 12.09
N GLY A 405 11.78 -35.27 11.26
CA GLY A 405 10.37 -35.40 11.57
C GLY A 405 9.63 -36.44 10.72
N PRO A 406 8.31 -36.55 10.91
CA PRO A 406 7.47 -37.45 10.13
C PRO A 406 7.32 -36.99 8.68
N GLN A 407 6.88 -37.89 7.80
CA GLN A 407 6.60 -37.56 6.40
C GLN A 407 5.50 -36.49 6.29
N PRO A 408 5.61 -35.50 5.39
CA PRO A 408 4.59 -34.48 5.19
C PRO A 408 3.24 -35.07 4.79
N ASP A 409 2.16 -34.55 5.38
CA ASP A 409 0.79 -34.87 4.99
C ASP A 409 0.14 -33.71 4.22
N GLU A 410 -1.13 -33.90 3.85
CA GLU A 410 -1.96 -32.90 3.20
C GLU A 410 -1.95 -31.54 3.94
N PHE A 411 -2.09 -31.55 5.27
CA PHE A 411 -2.13 -30.33 6.09
C PHE A 411 -0.76 -29.64 6.15
N THR A 412 0.33 -30.39 6.06
CA THR A 412 1.68 -29.84 5.91
C THR A 412 1.77 -29.02 4.63
N PHE A 413 1.36 -29.58 3.48
CA PHE A 413 1.43 -28.88 2.19
C PHE A 413 0.50 -27.67 2.13
N THR A 414 -0.72 -27.74 2.64
CA THR A 414 -1.63 -26.58 2.64
C THR A 414 -1.05 -25.40 3.43
N SER A 415 -0.41 -25.67 4.57
CA SER A 415 0.18 -24.62 5.42
C SER A 415 1.39 -23.97 4.75
N ILE A 416 2.24 -24.75 4.08
CA ILE A 416 3.45 -24.24 3.45
C ILE A 416 3.12 -23.50 2.14
N PHE A 417 2.21 -24.03 1.31
CA PHE A 417 1.75 -23.30 0.12
C PHE A 417 1.09 -21.97 0.50
N SER A 418 0.28 -21.95 1.55
CA SER A 418 -0.29 -20.69 2.08
C SER A 418 0.80 -19.70 2.51
N ALA A 419 1.87 -20.17 3.17
CA ALA A 419 3.00 -19.30 3.54
C ALA A 419 3.77 -18.77 2.32
N CYS A 420 3.98 -19.61 1.30
CA CYS A 420 4.60 -19.19 0.05
C CYS A 420 3.74 -18.16 -0.69
N ALA A 421 2.41 -18.34 -0.66
CA ALA A 421 1.45 -17.42 -1.25
C ALA A 421 1.51 -16.03 -0.60
N SER A 422 1.63 -15.97 0.73
CA SER A 422 1.75 -14.71 1.48
C SER A 422 3.08 -13.98 1.24
N LEU A 423 4.14 -14.67 0.83
CA LEU A 423 5.45 -14.07 0.52
C LEU A 423 5.70 -13.87 -0.97
N HIS A 424 4.79 -14.31 -1.84
CA HIS A 424 4.99 -14.31 -3.29
C HIS A 424 6.26 -15.09 -3.73
N TYR A 425 6.67 -16.12 -2.97
CA TYR A 425 7.90 -16.89 -3.21
C TYR A 425 7.68 -18.03 -4.24
N LEU A 426 7.65 -17.63 -5.51
CA LEU A 426 7.36 -18.52 -6.64
C LEU A 426 8.35 -19.70 -6.77
N ASP A 427 9.64 -19.45 -6.63
CA ASP A 427 10.68 -20.47 -6.84
C ASP A 427 10.57 -21.63 -5.84
N PHE A 428 10.35 -21.32 -4.56
CA PHE A 428 10.18 -22.36 -3.56
C PHE A 428 8.82 -23.06 -3.70
N GLY A 429 7.77 -22.32 -4.04
CA GLY A 429 6.48 -22.90 -4.39
C GLY A 429 6.58 -23.93 -5.51
N GLY A 430 7.36 -23.65 -6.56
CA GLY A 430 7.65 -24.61 -7.64
C GLY A 430 8.42 -25.86 -7.18
N GLN A 431 9.38 -25.71 -6.25
CA GLN A 431 10.07 -26.86 -5.65
C GLN A 431 9.11 -27.73 -4.82
N LEU A 432 8.24 -27.11 -4.02
CA LEU A 432 7.21 -27.81 -3.24
C LEU A 432 6.20 -28.53 -4.12
N HIS A 433 5.80 -27.92 -5.23
CA HIS A 433 4.94 -28.58 -6.22
C HIS A 433 5.58 -29.88 -6.73
N THR A 434 6.89 -29.86 -7.02
CA THR A 434 7.63 -31.08 -7.40
C THR A 434 7.63 -32.12 -6.26
N VAL A 435 7.79 -31.69 -5.00
CA VAL A 435 7.75 -32.58 -3.83
C VAL A 435 6.34 -33.16 -3.61
N MET A 436 5.29 -32.38 -3.84
CA MET A 436 3.89 -32.82 -3.79
C MET A 436 3.61 -33.92 -4.82
N ILE A 437 4.11 -33.78 -6.05
CA ILE A 437 4.02 -34.79 -7.11
C ILE A 437 4.72 -36.09 -6.66
N LYS A 438 5.94 -36.00 -6.13
CA LYS A 438 6.69 -37.17 -5.63
C LYS A 438 5.96 -37.92 -4.52
N ASN A 439 5.22 -37.20 -3.67
CA ASN A 439 4.44 -37.77 -2.57
C ASN A 439 2.99 -38.14 -2.96
N LYS A 440 2.63 -38.05 -4.25
CA LYS A 440 1.31 -38.46 -4.79
C LYS A 440 0.11 -37.70 -4.21
N PHE A 441 0.29 -36.44 -3.81
CA PHE A 441 -0.80 -35.58 -3.31
C PHE A 441 -1.52 -34.78 -4.41
N THR A 442 -1.21 -35.00 -5.69
CA THR A 442 -1.77 -34.25 -6.83
C THR A 442 -3.28 -34.39 -7.00
N SER A 443 -3.87 -35.49 -6.53
CA SER A 443 -5.31 -35.72 -6.58
C SER A 443 -6.07 -35.17 -5.37
N ASN A 444 -5.35 -34.62 -4.37
CA ASN A 444 -5.98 -34.09 -3.17
C ASN A 444 -6.50 -32.66 -3.44
N LEU A 445 -7.81 -32.47 -3.27
CA LEU A 445 -8.48 -31.20 -3.56
C LEU A 445 -7.93 -30.03 -2.71
N PHE A 446 -7.69 -30.25 -1.41
CA PHE A 446 -7.23 -29.19 -0.51
C PHE A 446 -5.80 -28.76 -0.81
N VAL A 447 -4.91 -29.70 -1.11
CA VAL A 447 -3.53 -29.38 -1.51
C VAL A 447 -3.51 -28.69 -2.88
N ALA A 448 -4.33 -29.15 -3.83
CA ALA A 448 -4.45 -28.53 -5.14
C ALA A 448 -5.00 -27.10 -5.05
N ASN A 449 -6.00 -26.85 -4.20
CA ASN A 449 -6.51 -25.52 -3.91
C ASN A 449 -5.42 -24.58 -3.37
N ALA A 450 -4.65 -25.03 -2.37
CA ALA A 450 -3.55 -24.24 -1.81
C ALA A 450 -2.44 -23.96 -2.83
N LEU A 451 -2.18 -24.90 -3.76
CA LEU A 451 -1.23 -24.72 -4.85
C LEU A 451 -1.71 -23.69 -5.88
N VAL A 452 -3.00 -23.71 -6.25
CA VAL A 452 -3.60 -22.69 -7.13
C VAL A 452 -3.50 -21.32 -6.47
N ASP A 453 -3.86 -21.19 -5.19
CA ASP A 453 -3.75 -19.94 -4.42
C ASP A 453 -2.30 -19.43 -4.37
N MET A 454 -1.32 -20.33 -4.17
CA MET A 454 0.10 -19.98 -4.17
C MET A 454 0.57 -19.40 -5.50
N TYR A 455 0.29 -20.08 -6.62
CA TYR A 455 0.66 -19.55 -7.94
C TYR A 455 -0.09 -18.27 -8.29
N ALA A 456 -1.37 -18.18 -7.90
CA ALA A 456 -2.22 -17.03 -8.17
C ALA A 456 -1.70 -15.78 -7.44
N LYS A 457 -1.48 -15.87 -6.12
CA LYS A 457 -0.93 -14.74 -5.33
C LYS A 457 0.49 -14.41 -5.73
N SER A 458 1.31 -15.37 -6.13
CA SER A 458 2.70 -15.10 -6.57
C SER A 458 2.80 -14.51 -7.99
N GLY A 459 1.70 -14.02 -8.58
CA GLY A 459 1.66 -13.42 -9.92
C GLY A 459 1.77 -14.40 -11.09
N ALA A 460 1.96 -15.70 -10.84
CA ALA A 460 2.11 -16.73 -11.86
C ALA A 460 0.76 -17.29 -12.35
N LEU A 461 -0.15 -16.39 -12.76
CA LEU A 461 -1.54 -16.72 -13.11
C LEU A 461 -1.68 -17.78 -14.22
N LYS A 462 -0.74 -17.85 -15.17
CA LYS A 462 -0.73 -18.88 -16.21
C LYS A 462 -0.54 -20.28 -15.63
N GLU A 463 0.36 -20.42 -14.66
CA GLU A 463 0.61 -21.71 -13.99
C GLU A 463 -0.52 -22.05 -13.03
N ALA A 464 -1.08 -21.05 -12.32
CA ALA A 464 -2.29 -21.21 -11.51
C ALA A 464 -3.45 -21.74 -12.36
N ARG A 465 -3.66 -21.16 -13.56
CA ARG A 465 -4.71 -21.57 -14.49
C ARG A 465 -4.49 -22.99 -15.00
N LYS A 466 -3.28 -23.36 -15.40
CA LYS A 466 -2.96 -24.75 -15.82
C LYS A 466 -3.28 -25.75 -14.71
N GLN A 467 -2.89 -25.44 -13.48
CA GLN A 467 -3.14 -26.30 -12.33
C GLN A 467 -4.64 -26.41 -12.05
N PHE A 468 -5.38 -25.30 -12.12
CA PHE A 468 -6.83 -25.29 -12.00
C PHE A 468 -7.49 -26.20 -13.05
N GLU A 469 -7.09 -26.12 -14.32
CA GLU A 469 -7.64 -27.00 -15.37
C GLU A 469 -7.26 -28.48 -15.18
N PHE A 470 -6.13 -28.77 -14.52
CA PHE A 470 -5.71 -30.15 -14.22
C PHE A 470 -6.57 -30.80 -13.13
N MET A 471 -7.21 -30.01 -12.27
CA MET A 471 -8.07 -30.52 -11.21
C MET A 471 -9.35 -31.15 -11.79
N LYS A 472 -9.70 -32.36 -11.32
CA LYS A 472 -10.89 -33.09 -11.79
C LYS A 472 -12.20 -32.59 -11.18
N ILE A 473 -12.12 -32.03 -9.98
CA ILE A 473 -13.24 -31.53 -9.20
C ILE A 473 -12.84 -30.13 -8.73
N HIS A 474 -13.75 -29.17 -8.88
CA HIS A 474 -13.58 -27.80 -8.43
C HIS A 474 -14.66 -27.50 -7.39
N ASP A 475 -14.24 -27.03 -6.24
CA ASP A 475 -15.14 -26.49 -5.22
C ASP A 475 -15.06 -24.96 -5.22
N ASN A 476 -15.86 -24.31 -4.37
CA ASN A 476 -15.84 -22.86 -4.26
C ASN A 476 -14.44 -22.32 -3.94
N VAL A 477 -13.63 -23.05 -3.15
CA VAL A 477 -12.27 -22.64 -2.81
C VAL A 477 -11.36 -22.64 -4.06
N SER A 478 -11.48 -23.65 -4.93
CA SER A 478 -10.75 -23.68 -6.22
C SER A 478 -11.09 -22.45 -7.07
N TRP A 479 -12.38 -22.14 -7.22
CA TRP A 479 -12.86 -21.01 -8.02
C TRP A 479 -12.46 -19.67 -7.40
N ASN A 480 -12.55 -19.55 -6.08
CA ASN A 480 -12.17 -18.34 -5.36
C ASN A 480 -10.67 -18.07 -5.50
N ALA A 481 -9.81 -19.07 -5.35
CA ALA A 481 -8.36 -18.90 -5.47
C ALA A 481 -7.96 -18.32 -6.84
N ILE A 482 -8.56 -18.81 -7.94
CA ILE A 482 -8.23 -18.33 -9.28
C ILE A 482 -8.89 -16.96 -9.59
N ILE A 483 -10.13 -16.74 -9.16
CA ILE A 483 -10.84 -15.46 -9.36
C ILE A 483 -10.13 -14.35 -8.57
N VAL A 484 -9.83 -14.57 -7.29
CA VAL A 484 -9.09 -13.62 -6.44
C VAL A 484 -7.75 -13.27 -7.06
N GLY A 485 -7.00 -14.26 -7.55
CA GLY A 485 -5.73 -14.04 -8.23
C GLY A 485 -5.84 -13.10 -9.44
N TYR A 486 -6.81 -13.34 -10.33
CA TYR A 486 -7.03 -12.47 -11.48
C TYR A 486 -7.44 -11.04 -11.08
N VAL A 487 -8.25 -10.89 -10.02
CA VAL A 487 -8.66 -9.56 -9.52
C VAL A 487 -7.49 -8.80 -8.89
N GLN A 488 -6.62 -9.49 -8.12
CA GLN A 488 -5.46 -8.88 -7.47
C GLN A 488 -4.42 -8.36 -8.46
N GLU A 489 -4.20 -9.09 -9.56
CA GLU A 489 -3.28 -8.70 -10.64
C GLU A 489 -3.96 -7.81 -11.70
N GLU A 490 -5.14 -7.25 -11.39
CA GLU A 490 -5.92 -6.34 -12.24
C GLU A 490 -6.37 -6.89 -13.62
N TYR A 491 -6.28 -8.20 -13.84
CA TYR A 491 -6.83 -8.90 -15.01
C TYR A 491 -8.35 -9.16 -14.86
N ASN A 492 -9.12 -8.08 -14.66
CA ASN A 492 -10.54 -8.13 -14.32
C ASN A 492 -11.41 -8.88 -15.36
N ASP A 493 -11.08 -8.79 -16.65
CA ASP A 493 -11.82 -9.49 -17.72
C ASP A 493 -11.76 -11.02 -17.57
N GLU A 494 -10.58 -11.56 -17.23
CA GLU A 494 -10.40 -12.99 -16.96
C GLU A 494 -11.11 -13.41 -15.67
N ALA A 495 -11.13 -12.53 -14.65
CA ALA A 495 -11.91 -12.78 -13.43
C ALA A 495 -13.41 -12.92 -13.73
N PHE A 496 -13.98 -12.01 -14.54
CA PHE A 496 -15.38 -12.11 -14.98
C PHE A 496 -15.64 -13.37 -15.80
N PHE A 497 -14.72 -13.74 -16.69
CA PHE A 497 -14.82 -14.97 -17.46
C PHE A 497 -14.87 -16.20 -16.54
N MET A 498 -13.96 -16.30 -15.57
CA MET A 498 -13.91 -17.40 -14.62
C MET A 498 -15.15 -17.48 -13.73
N PHE A 499 -15.68 -16.34 -13.28
CA PHE A 499 -16.93 -16.31 -12.51
C PHE A 499 -18.15 -16.78 -13.32
N ARG A 500 -18.30 -16.34 -14.57
CA ARG A 500 -19.37 -16.84 -15.45
C ARG A 500 -19.26 -18.34 -15.66
N ARG A 501 -18.03 -18.86 -15.75
CA ARG A 501 -17.77 -20.29 -15.88
C ARG A 501 -18.09 -21.06 -14.59
N MET A 502 -17.82 -20.50 -13.41
CA MET A 502 -18.24 -21.06 -12.12
C MET A 502 -19.76 -21.27 -12.08
N VAL A 503 -20.51 -20.21 -12.39
CA VAL A 503 -21.99 -20.25 -12.42
C VAL A 503 -22.51 -21.23 -13.49
N SER A 504 -21.88 -21.28 -14.66
CA SER A 504 -22.26 -22.20 -15.74
C SER A 504 -22.01 -23.68 -15.40
N ASN A 505 -21.05 -23.97 -14.52
CA ASN A 505 -20.81 -25.31 -13.99
C ASN A 505 -21.77 -25.68 -12.84
N GLY A 506 -22.76 -24.84 -12.54
CA GLY A 506 -23.76 -25.09 -11.50
C GLY A 506 -23.22 -24.90 -10.08
N VAL A 507 -22.04 -24.29 -9.92
CA VAL A 507 -21.46 -23.99 -8.61
C VAL A 507 -22.07 -22.68 -8.10
N LEU A 508 -22.73 -22.72 -6.95
CA LEU A 508 -23.32 -21.55 -6.31
C LEU A 508 -22.21 -20.63 -5.76
N PRO A 509 -22.12 -19.36 -6.21
CA PRO A 509 -21.19 -18.39 -5.67
C PRO A 509 -21.35 -18.21 -4.17
N ASP A 510 -20.23 -18.21 -3.44
CA ASP A 510 -20.22 -17.85 -2.02
C ASP A 510 -19.86 -16.37 -1.81
N GLU A 511 -19.82 -15.98 -0.54
CA GLU A 511 -19.47 -14.63 -0.10
C GLU A 511 -18.15 -14.14 -0.69
N VAL A 512 -17.13 -15.02 -0.74
CA VAL A 512 -15.79 -14.65 -1.24
C VAL A 512 -15.83 -14.47 -2.77
N SER A 513 -16.49 -15.37 -3.50
CA SER A 513 -16.65 -15.24 -4.96
C SER A 513 -17.30 -13.90 -5.34
N LEU A 514 -18.39 -13.55 -4.65
CA LEU A 514 -19.16 -12.35 -4.93
C LEU A 514 -18.41 -11.09 -4.49
N ALA A 515 -17.75 -11.09 -3.34
CA ALA A 515 -16.92 -9.97 -2.88
C ALA A 515 -15.77 -9.69 -3.87
N SER A 516 -15.10 -10.73 -4.37
CA SER A 516 -14.02 -10.59 -5.36
C SER A 516 -14.51 -10.00 -6.68
N ILE A 517 -15.66 -10.45 -7.19
CA ILE A 517 -16.22 -9.92 -8.45
C ILE A 517 -16.78 -8.51 -8.28
N VAL A 518 -17.36 -8.18 -7.13
CA VAL A 518 -17.73 -6.80 -6.81
C VAL A 518 -16.48 -5.91 -6.77
N SER A 519 -15.37 -6.40 -6.22
CA SER A 519 -14.08 -5.68 -6.27
C SER A 519 -13.55 -5.53 -7.70
N ALA A 520 -13.73 -6.53 -8.56
CA ALA A 520 -13.39 -6.43 -9.99
C ALA A 520 -14.22 -5.33 -10.68
N CYS A 521 -15.54 -5.28 -10.42
CA CYS A 521 -16.40 -4.19 -10.90
C CYS A 521 -15.93 -2.82 -10.40
N ALA A 522 -15.46 -2.75 -9.15
CA ALA A 522 -14.91 -1.54 -8.55
C ALA A 522 -13.64 -1.05 -9.28
N ASN A 523 -12.74 -1.97 -9.64
CA ASN A 523 -11.50 -1.67 -10.35
C ASN A 523 -11.75 -1.17 -11.78
N VAL A 524 -12.69 -1.78 -12.51
CA VAL A 524 -13.07 -1.36 -13.87
C VAL A 524 -14.06 -0.18 -13.86
N LYS A 525 -14.59 0.19 -12.68
CA LYS A 525 -15.64 1.22 -12.49
C LYS A 525 -16.91 0.93 -13.31
N GLU A 526 -17.23 -0.35 -13.48
CA GLU A 526 -18.37 -0.83 -14.26
C GLU A 526 -19.65 -0.89 -13.41
N PHE A 527 -20.34 0.26 -13.32
CA PHE A 527 -21.52 0.44 -12.47
C PHE A 527 -22.65 -0.57 -12.74
N LYS A 528 -22.97 -0.85 -14.01
CA LYS A 528 -24.09 -1.73 -14.38
C LYS A 528 -23.85 -3.17 -13.94
N GLN A 529 -22.63 -3.68 -14.11
CA GLN A 529 -22.25 -5.02 -13.70
C GLN A 529 -22.18 -5.13 -12.18
N GLY A 530 -21.68 -4.08 -11.51
CA GLY A 530 -21.70 -3.95 -10.05
C GLY A 530 -23.12 -4.05 -9.47
N GLN A 531 -24.09 -3.36 -10.06
CA GLN A 531 -25.51 -3.47 -9.64
C GLN A 531 -26.08 -4.89 -9.82
N GLN A 532 -25.75 -5.57 -10.93
CA GLN A 532 -26.19 -6.95 -11.14
C GLN A 532 -25.61 -7.89 -10.07
N CYS A 533 -24.34 -7.71 -9.70
CA CYS A 533 -23.70 -8.47 -8.62
C CYS A 533 -24.33 -8.18 -7.25
N HIS A 534 -24.69 -6.91 -6.97
CA HIS A 534 -25.43 -6.56 -5.77
C HIS A 534 -26.81 -7.23 -5.72
N CYS A 535 -27.57 -7.22 -6.82
CA CYS A 535 -28.84 -7.95 -6.89
C CYS A 535 -28.66 -9.47 -6.69
N LEU A 536 -27.56 -10.05 -7.20
CA LEU A 536 -27.24 -11.46 -6.99
C LEU A 536 -26.94 -11.76 -5.52
N LEU A 537 -26.17 -10.91 -4.83
CA LEU A 537 -25.90 -11.01 -3.38
C LEU A 537 -27.20 -11.07 -2.57
N VAL A 538 -28.15 -10.18 -2.86
CA VAL A 538 -29.48 -10.16 -2.22
C VAL A 538 -30.25 -11.45 -2.50
N LYS A 539 -30.25 -11.94 -3.74
CA LYS A 539 -30.96 -13.18 -4.11
C LYS A 539 -30.39 -14.43 -3.43
N VAL A 540 -29.09 -14.45 -3.17
CA VAL A 540 -28.41 -15.57 -2.48
C VAL A 540 -28.54 -15.46 -0.95
N GLY A 541 -29.05 -14.33 -0.43
CA GLY A 541 -29.21 -14.10 1.00
C GLY A 541 -27.89 -13.76 1.70
N LEU A 542 -26.95 -13.15 0.98
CA LEU A 542 -25.64 -12.71 1.47
C LEU A 542 -25.57 -11.17 1.60
N ASP A 543 -26.71 -10.49 1.58
CA ASP A 543 -26.84 -9.04 1.77
C ASP A 543 -26.48 -8.59 3.20
N THR A 544 -26.59 -9.49 4.19
CA THR A 544 -26.17 -9.21 5.58
C THR A 544 -24.69 -9.49 5.85
N SER A 545 -23.94 -10.00 4.87
CA SER A 545 -22.52 -10.32 5.04
C SER A 545 -21.67 -9.07 5.20
N THR A 546 -20.73 -9.11 6.14
CA THR A 546 -19.81 -8.00 6.36
C THR A 546 -18.79 -7.86 5.23
N CYS A 547 -18.25 -8.97 4.69
CA CYS A 547 -17.24 -8.91 3.63
C CYS A 547 -17.83 -8.41 2.30
N ALA A 548 -18.98 -8.98 1.89
CA ALA A 548 -19.67 -8.55 0.69
C ALA A 548 -20.16 -7.10 0.80
N GLY A 549 -20.65 -6.70 1.97
CA GLY A 549 -21.03 -5.31 2.26
C GLY A 549 -19.85 -4.34 2.12
N SER A 550 -18.67 -4.66 2.68
CA SER A 550 -17.45 -3.86 2.51
C SER A 550 -17.05 -3.69 1.03
N SER A 551 -17.07 -4.78 0.25
CA SER A 551 -16.76 -4.72 -1.18
C SER A 551 -17.79 -3.92 -1.98
N LEU A 552 -19.08 -4.01 -1.64
CA LEU A 552 -20.13 -3.21 -2.28
C LEU A 552 -19.97 -1.71 -2.02
N ILE A 553 -19.59 -1.33 -0.80
CA ILE A 553 -19.28 0.06 -0.46
C ILE A 553 -18.11 0.55 -1.32
N ASP A 554 -17.00 -0.18 -1.38
CA ASP A 554 -15.84 0.16 -2.23
C ASP A 554 -16.24 0.31 -3.71
N MET A 555 -17.05 -0.62 -4.23
CA MET A 555 -17.54 -0.59 -5.61
C MET A 555 -18.38 0.66 -5.90
N TYR A 556 -19.38 0.96 -5.07
CA TYR A 556 -20.22 2.13 -5.26
C TYR A 556 -19.43 3.44 -5.12
N VAL A 557 -18.47 3.49 -4.19
CA VAL A 557 -17.56 4.62 -4.01
C VAL A 557 -16.71 4.83 -5.26
N LYS A 558 -16.01 3.80 -5.76
CA LYS A 558 -15.16 3.91 -6.97
C LYS A 558 -15.96 4.20 -8.25
N CYS A 559 -17.24 3.80 -8.30
CA CYS A 559 -18.17 4.17 -9.37
C CYS A 559 -18.76 5.59 -9.22
N GLY A 560 -18.41 6.33 -8.16
CA GLY A 560 -18.85 7.71 -7.92
C GLY A 560 -20.27 7.84 -7.34
N VAL A 561 -20.86 6.77 -6.82
CA VAL A 561 -22.24 6.74 -6.28
C VAL A 561 -22.21 6.56 -4.77
N VAL A 562 -21.67 7.55 -4.06
CA VAL A 562 -21.44 7.50 -2.59
C VAL A 562 -22.74 7.32 -1.79
N LEU A 563 -23.88 7.85 -2.27
CA LEU A 563 -25.17 7.68 -1.61
C LEU A 563 -25.61 6.21 -1.54
N ALA A 564 -25.41 5.44 -2.61
CA ALA A 564 -25.73 4.01 -2.62
C ALA A 564 -24.79 3.23 -1.68
N ALA A 565 -23.51 3.63 -1.60
CA ALA A 565 -22.56 3.07 -0.64
C ALA A 565 -23.02 3.30 0.81
N ARG A 566 -23.53 4.50 1.10
CA ARG A 566 -24.08 4.85 2.42
C ARG A 566 -25.30 4.00 2.79
N ASP A 567 -26.20 3.77 1.84
CA ASP A 567 -27.41 2.96 2.09
C ASP A 567 -27.04 1.49 2.40
N VAL A 568 -26.05 0.93 1.68
CA VAL A 568 -25.49 -0.39 1.99
C VAL A 568 -24.90 -0.40 3.40
N PHE A 569 -24.07 0.59 3.75
CA PHE A 569 -23.44 0.70 5.06
C PHE A 569 -24.45 0.74 6.23
N TYR A 570 -25.57 1.44 6.07
CA TYR A 570 -26.62 1.48 7.10
C TYR A 570 -27.46 0.20 7.17
N SER A 571 -27.57 -0.55 6.08
CA SER A 571 -28.27 -1.85 6.05
C SER A 571 -27.50 -3.00 6.70
N MET A 572 -26.17 -2.86 6.90
CA MET A 572 -25.33 -3.91 7.47
C MET A 572 -25.61 -4.11 8.98
N PRO A 573 -25.81 -5.35 9.46
CA PRO A 573 -26.09 -5.63 10.88
C PRO A 573 -24.85 -5.44 11.78
N TYR A 574 -23.66 -5.70 11.24
CA TYR A 574 -22.39 -5.50 11.91
C TYR A 574 -21.43 -4.76 10.98
N ARG A 575 -20.84 -3.67 11.47
CA ARG A 575 -19.88 -2.83 10.74
C ARG A 575 -18.48 -3.12 11.25
N ASN A 576 -17.53 -3.27 10.33
CA ASN A 576 -16.12 -3.43 10.65
C ASN A 576 -15.31 -2.22 10.17
N VAL A 577 -14.05 -2.14 10.60
CA VAL A 577 -13.16 -1.03 10.20
C VAL A 577 -13.01 -0.94 8.68
N VAL A 578 -13.04 -2.06 7.95
CA VAL A 578 -12.93 -2.09 6.48
C VAL A 578 -14.11 -1.38 5.81
N SER A 579 -15.35 -1.68 6.22
CA SER A 579 -16.56 -1.02 5.70
C SER A 579 -16.57 0.48 5.96
N ILE A 580 -16.08 0.92 7.13
CA ILE A 580 -16.01 2.34 7.48
C ILE A 580 -14.90 3.03 6.68
N ASN A 581 -13.72 2.41 6.54
CA ASN A 581 -12.62 2.95 5.75
C ASN A 581 -13.00 3.13 4.27
N ALA A 582 -13.68 2.14 3.69
CA ALA A 582 -14.16 2.22 2.31
C ALA A 582 -15.11 3.42 2.11
N LEU A 583 -15.99 3.68 3.09
CA LEU A 583 -16.90 4.81 3.04
C LEU A 583 -16.19 6.16 3.31
N ILE A 584 -15.21 6.20 4.23
CA ILE A 584 -14.34 7.36 4.46
C ILE A 584 -13.64 7.76 3.14
N ALA A 585 -13.07 6.78 2.43
CA ALA A 585 -12.41 7.02 1.14
C ALA A 585 -13.38 7.57 0.07
N GLY A 586 -14.67 7.26 0.14
CA GLY A 586 -15.67 7.84 -0.75
C GLY A 586 -16.07 9.26 -0.39
N TYR A 587 -16.12 9.57 0.91
CA TYR A 587 -16.45 10.91 1.37
C TYR A 587 -15.29 11.90 1.27
N THR A 588 -14.03 11.46 1.31
CA THR A 588 -12.88 12.35 1.20
C THR A 588 -12.80 13.12 -0.13
N MET A 589 -13.39 12.58 -1.20
CA MET A 589 -13.45 13.27 -2.51
C MET A 589 -14.56 14.33 -2.63
N SER A 590 -15.54 14.38 -1.73
CA SER A 590 -16.74 15.21 -1.91
C SER A 590 -17.31 15.87 -0.65
N HIS A 591 -17.13 15.27 0.53
CA HIS A 591 -17.75 15.66 1.80
C HIS A 591 -16.90 15.22 3.02
N LEU A 592 -15.87 16.01 3.36
CA LEU A 592 -14.91 15.67 4.42
C LEU A 592 -15.52 15.64 5.84
N GLU A 593 -16.60 16.39 6.10
CA GLU A 593 -17.27 16.45 7.40
C GLU A 593 -17.86 15.09 7.77
N GLU A 594 -18.49 14.42 6.81
CA GLU A 594 -19.05 13.08 6.94
C GLU A 594 -17.96 12.02 7.20
N ALA A 595 -16.79 12.17 6.59
CA ALA A 595 -15.64 11.30 6.86
C ALA A 595 -15.15 11.43 8.32
N ILE A 596 -15.12 12.66 8.87
CA ILE A 596 -14.77 12.89 10.28
C ILE A 596 -15.84 12.29 11.21
N HIS A 597 -17.12 12.43 10.88
CA HIS A 597 -18.20 11.82 11.67
C HIS A 597 -18.07 10.29 11.73
N LEU A 598 -17.74 9.64 10.61
CA LEU A 598 -17.48 8.20 10.58
C LEU A 598 -16.25 7.80 11.43
N PHE A 599 -15.20 8.63 11.44
CA PHE A 599 -14.06 8.41 12.32
C PHE A 599 -14.44 8.52 13.82
N GLN A 600 -15.31 9.45 14.17
CA GLN A 600 -15.85 9.55 15.54
C GLN A 600 -16.71 8.33 15.88
N GLU A 601 -17.49 7.81 14.93
CA GLU A 601 -18.27 6.58 15.10
C GLU A 601 -17.36 5.37 15.41
N ILE A 602 -16.22 5.21 14.71
CA ILE A 602 -15.21 4.18 15.02
C ILE A 602 -14.81 4.23 16.50
N GLN A 603 -14.53 5.44 17.01
CA GLN A 603 -14.10 5.63 18.40
C GLN A 603 -15.23 5.33 19.40
N MET A 604 -16.47 5.72 19.10
CA MET A 604 -17.62 5.46 19.97
C MET A 604 -18.01 3.98 20.05
N VAL A 605 -17.91 3.25 18.93
CA VAL A 605 -18.21 1.81 18.88
C VAL A 605 -17.08 0.97 19.51
N GLY A 606 -15.95 1.60 19.84
CA GLY A 606 -14.79 0.93 20.44
C GLY A 606 -13.96 0.12 19.41
N LEU A 607 -14.16 0.38 18.12
CA LEU A 607 -13.33 -0.18 17.06
C LEU A 607 -11.98 0.56 17.05
N LYS A 608 -10.88 -0.18 16.88
CA LYS A 608 -9.55 0.45 16.79
C LYS A 608 -9.33 0.99 15.36
N PRO A 609 -9.03 2.28 15.19
CA PRO A 609 -8.60 2.81 13.90
C PRO A 609 -7.37 2.07 13.37
N THR A 610 -7.26 1.98 12.05
CA THR A 610 -6.14 1.34 11.36
C THR A 610 -5.32 2.37 10.59
N GLU A 611 -4.17 1.95 10.07
CA GLU A 611 -3.31 2.76 9.19
C GLU A 611 -4.10 3.30 8.00
N VAL A 612 -4.92 2.45 7.36
CA VAL A 612 -5.79 2.80 6.23
C VAL A 612 -6.83 3.87 6.62
N THR A 613 -7.32 3.85 7.87
CA THR A 613 -8.26 4.85 8.38
C THR A 613 -7.62 6.24 8.37
N PHE A 614 -6.39 6.35 8.87
CA PHE A 614 -5.69 7.63 8.93
C PHE A 614 -5.20 8.09 7.56
N ALA A 615 -4.68 7.19 6.73
CA ALA A 615 -4.29 7.49 5.36
C ALA A 615 -5.47 8.08 4.57
N GLY A 616 -6.63 7.43 4.59
CA GLY A 616 -7.83 7.93 3.90
C GLY A 616 -8.30 9.30 4.39
N LEU A 617 -8.26 9.56 5.71
CA LEU A 617 -8.61 10.87 6.26
C LEU A 617 -7.60 11.97 5.87
N LEU A 618 -6.32 11.61 5.73
CA LEU A 618 -5.26 12.54 5.34
C LEU A 618 -5.31 12.88 3.86
N ASP A 619 -5.67 11.93 3.00
CA ASP A 619 -5.91 12.18 1.56
C ASP A 619 -7.02 13.22 1.35
N GLY A 620 -8.03 13.24 2.23
CA GLY A 620 -9.08 14.26 2.23
C GLY A 620 -8.64 15.63 2.75
N CYS A 621 -7.46 15.75 3.36
CA CYS A 621 -6.92 16.99 3.90
C CYS A 621 -6.01 17.74 2.91
N ASP A 622 -6.14 17.47 1.61
CA ASP A 622 -5.31 18.09 0.58
C ASP A 622 -5.61 19.59 0.40
N GLY A 623 -4.57 20.41 0.56
CA GLY A 623 -4.58 21.84 0.24
C GLY A 623 -4.48 22.79 1.45
N ALA A 624 -4.08 24.03 1.16
CA ALA A 624 -3.71 25.03 2.17
C ALA A 624 -4.80 25.36 3.21
N PHE A 625 -6.09 25.19 2.86
CA PHE A 625 -7.21 25.50 3.74
C PHE A 625 -7.47 24.42 4.81
N MET A 626 -7.09 23.16 4.55
CA MET A 626 -7.37 22.02 5.42
C MET A 626 -6.20 21.62 6.33
N LEU A 627 -5.08 22.36 6.27
CA LEU A 627 -3.86 22.09 7.05
C LEU A 627 -4.12 21.96 8.57
N ASN A 628 -5.04 22.74 9.13
CA ASN A 628 -5.35 22.68 10.57
C ASN A 628 -5.99 21.35 10.97
N LEU A 629 -6.85 20.80 10.12
CA LEU A 629 -7.46 19.50 10.33
C LEU A 629 -6.42 18.38 10.12
N GLY A 630 -5.60 18.48 9.06
CA GLY A 630 -4.49 17.55 8.82
C GLY A 630 -3.52 17.47 10.00
N ARG A 631 -3.20 18.61 10.64
CA ARG A 631 -2.38 18.66 11.87
C ARG A 631 -3.06 18.01 13.07
N GLN A 632 -4.37 18.14 13.23
CA GLN A 632 -5.12 17.44 14.29
C GLN A 632 -5.09 15.93 14.07
N ILE A 633 -5.27 15.48 12.83
CA ILE A 633 -5.19 14.06 12.47
C ILE A 633 -3.76 13.54 12.69
N HIS A 634 -2.73 14.30 12.30
CA HIS A 634 -1.33 13.96 12.60
C HIS A 634 -1.10 13.80 14.12
N GLY A 635 -1.65 14.69 14.95
CA GLY A 635 -1.61 14.54 16.41
C GLY A 635 -2.26 13.24 16.92
N GLN A 636 -3.36 12.80 16.29
CA GLN A 636 -3.97 11.50 16.58
C GLN A 636 -3.06 10.34 16.13
N VAL A 637 -2.50 10.40 14.91
CA VAL A 637 -1.55 9.39 14.40
C VAL A 637 -0.41 9.16 15.39
N MET A 638 0.16 10.23 15.95
CA MET A 638 1.19 10.15 17.00
C MET A 638 0.67 9.47 18.26
N LYS A 639 -0.53 9.86 18.75
CA LYS A 639 -1.13 9.29 19.96
C LYS A 639 -1.37 7.78 19.88
N TRP A 640 -1.72 7.28 18.68
CA TRP A 640 -1.96 5.86 18.44
C TRP A 640 -0.68 5.07 18.08
N GLY A 641 0.47 5.74 17.95
CA GLY A 641 1.77 5.10 17.69
C GLY A 641 1.98 4.65 16.23
N PHE A 642 1.19 5.16 15.29
CA PHE A 642 1.29 4.76 13.87
C PHE A 642 2.50 5.38 13.14
N LEU A 643 3.04 6.49 13.66
CA LEU A 643 4.18 7.18 13.06
C LEU A 643 5.45 6.30 12.97
N SER A 644 5.68 5.46 13.98
CA SER A 644 6.85 4.57 14.04
C SER A 644 6.58 3.17 13.50
N SER A 645 5.34 2.85 13.16
CA SER A 645 4.92 1.49 12.79
C SER A 645 4.41 1.36 11.34
N SER A 646 4.04 2.45 10.67
CA SER A 646 3.44 2.41 9.33
C SER A 646 4.08 3.39 8.34
N GLU A 647 4.63 2.87 7.25
CA GLU A 647 5.09 3.70 6.12
C GLU A 647 3.93 4.38 5.39
N MET A 648 2.76 3.72 5.29
CA MET A 648 1.59 4.22 4.55
C MET A 648 1.06 5.54 5.10
N VAL A 649 0.92 5.63 6.43
CA VAL A 649 0.46 6.86 7.09
C VAL A 649 1.50 7.97 6.94
N CYS A 650 2.79 7.64 6.99
CA CYS A 650 3.87 8.60 6.79
C CYS A 650 3.85 9.19 5.38
N VAL A 651 3.66 8.37 4.34
CA VAL A 651 3.51 8.84 2.95
C VAL A 651 2.33 9.80 2.83
N SER A 652 1.18 9.44 3.40
CA SER A 652 -0.03 10.28 3.35
C SER A 652 0.18 11.62 4.08
N LEU A 653 0.90 11.62 5.22
CA LEU A 653 1.27 12.85 5.94
C LEU A 653 2.25 13.72 5.14
N LEU A 654 3.27 13.12 4.51
CA LEU A 654 4.21 13.83 3.64
C LEU A 654 3.45 14.49 2.48
N CYS A 655 2.60 13.74 1.78
CA CYS A 655 1.74 14.28 0.72
C CYS A 655 0.87 15.45 1.21
N MET A 656 0.19 15.32 2.35
CA MET A 656 -0.63 16.39 2.94
C MET A 656 0.18 17.67 3.22
N TYR A 657 1.36 17.55 3.81
CA TYR A 657 2.23 18.71 4.08
C TYR A 657 2.80 19.33 2.79
N MET A 658 3.18 18.50 1.81
CA MET A 658 3.69 18.95 0.51
C MET A 658 2.63 19.67 -0.31
N ASN A 659 1.41 19.13 -0.38
CA ASN A 659 0.25 19.74 -1.05
C ASN A 659 -0.21 21.03 -0.36
N SER A 660 0.01 21.13 0.96
CA SER A 660 -0.23 22.36 1.74
C SER A 660 0.92 23.37 1.68
N GLN A 661 1.96 23.13 0.86
CA GLN A 661 3.16 23.98 0.71
C GLN A 661 3.94 24.20 2.02
N ARG A 662 3.85 23.25 2.96
CA ARG A 662 4.57 23.25 4.25
C ARG A 662 5.82 22.37 4.18
N PHE A 663 6.73 22.71 3.26
CA PHE A 663 7.94 21.93 2.97
C PHE A 663 8.81 21.65 4.20
N ALA A 664 8.99 22.64 5.09
CA ALA A 664 9.79 22.47 6.31
C ALA A 664 9.17 21.46 7.29
N ASP A 665 7.84 21.43 7.41
CA ASP A 665 7.13 20.47 8.26
C ASP A 665 7.29 19.04 7.68
N SER A 666 7.26 18.91 6.34
CA SER A 666 7.52 17.65 5.64
C SER A 666 8.96 17.14 5.81
N GLU A 667 9.96 18.01 5.74
CA GLU A 667 11.37 17.65 5.97
C GLU A 667 11.62 17.23 7.42
N THR A 668 11.00 17.93 8.37
CA THR A 668 11.07 17.58 9.80
C THR A 668 10.47 16.20 10.04
N LEU A 669 9.27 15.95 9.53
CA LEU A 669 8.61 14.64 9.59
C LEU A 669 9.48 13.53 9.00
N PHE A 670 10.09 13.77 7.83
CA PHE A 670 10.99 12.81 7.20
C PHE A 670 12.24 12.50 8.04
N SER A 671 12.76 13.50 8.75
CA SER A 671 13.93 13.34 9.62
C SER A 671 13.61 12.60 10.93
N GLU A 672 12.37 12.66 11.42
CA GLU A 672 11.92 12.01 12.66
C GLU A 672 11.66 10.50 12.51
N LEU A 673 11.65 9.96 11.29
CA LEU A 673 11.46 8.53 11.04
C LEU A 673 12.66 7.71 11.54
N GLN A 674 12.42 6.85 12.55
CA GLN A 674 13.45 6.08 13.27
C GLN A 674 13.82 4.73 12.62
N TYR A 675 13.10 4.28 11.58
CA TYR A 675 13.34 3.02 10.86
C TYR A 675 14.08 3.28 9.53
N PRO A 676 14.73 2.26 8.91
CA PRO A 676 15.33 2.42 7.59
C PRO A 676 14.24 2.85 6.59
N LYS A 677 14.39 4.06 6.05
CA LYS A 677 13.36 4.69 5.22
C LYS A 677 13.15 3.86 3.94
N GLY A 678 11.98 3.26 3.79
CA GLY A 678 11.63 2.50 2.60
C GLY A 678 11.60 3.35 1.33
N LEU A 679 11.71 2.68 0.17
CA LEU A 679 11.67 3.27 -1.17
C LEU A 679 10.46 4.19 -1.39
N VAL A 680 9.28 3.80 -0.89
CA VAL A 680 8.03 4.54 -1.10
C VAL A 680 8.07 5.91 -0.43
N VAL A 681 8.67 6.01 0.76
CA VAL A 681 8.78 7.28 1.51
C VAL A 681 9.70 8.26 0.79
N TRP A 682 10.85 7.78 0.27
CA TRP A 682 11.74 8.58 -0.56
C TRP A 682 11.07 9.07 -1.83
N THR A 683 10.37 8.17 -2.53
CA THR A 683 9.67 8.47 -3.76
C THR A 683 8.59 9.52 -3.55
N ALA A 684 7.83 9.43 -2.45
CA ALA A 684 6.80 10.41 -2.10
C ALA A 684 7.39 11.82 -1.90
N LEU A 685 8.52 11.92 -1.19
CA LEU A 685 9.19 13.21 -0.97
C LEU A 685 9.76 13.81 -2.27
N ILE A 686 10.46 12.98 -3.07
CA ILE A 686 11.04 13.40 -4.36
C ILE A 686 9.94 13.82 -5.33
N SER A 687 8.88 13.02 -5.46
CA SER A 687 7.72 13.31 -6.31
C SER A 687 7.01 14.59 -5.85
N GLY A 688 6.80 14.77 -4.54
CA GLY A 688 6.20 15.98 -3.98
C GLY A 688 6.99 17.23 -4.36
N TYR A 689 8.31 17.21 -4.21
CA TYR A 689 9.15 18.36 -4.59
C TYR A 689 9.16 18.60 -6.10
N ALA A 690 9.21 17.54 -6.91
CA ALA A 690 9.18 17.62 -8.36
C ALA A 690 7.85 18.19 -8.89
N GLN A 691 6.72 17.86 -8.26
CA GLN A 691 5.39 18.36 -8.62
C GLN A 691 5.18 19.82 -8.24
N GLN A 692 5.73 20.26 -7.11
CA GLN A 692 5.62 21.65 -6.64
C GLN A 692 6.68 22.58 -7.27
N ASN A 693 7.28 22.19 -8.41
CA ASN A 693 8.30 22.93 -9.16
C ASN A 693 9.60 23.25 -8.38
N HIS A 694 9.89 22.53 -7.30
CA HIS A 694 11.13 22.66 -6.53
C HIS A 694 12.13 21.58 -6.97
N HIS A 695 12.49 21.60 -8.24
CA HIS A 695 13.23 20.52 -8.92
C HIS A 695 14.63 20.26 -8.33
N GLU A 696 15.33 21.31 -7.87
CA GLU A 696 16.67 21.16 -7.27
C GLU A 696 16.64 20.32 -5.99
N LYS A 697 15.70 20.60 -5.08
CA LYS A 697 15.51 19.80 -3.87
C LYS A 697 15.13 18.36 -4.17
N ALA A 698 14.29 18.12 -5.18
CA ALA A 698 13.95 16.76 -5.60
C ALA A 698 15.19 15.96 -6.00
N LEU A 699 16.13 16.57 -6.73
CA LEU A 699 17.39 15.93 -7.12
C LEU A 699 18.36 15.75 -5.95
N GLN A 700 18.41 16.69 -5.00
CA GLN A 700 19.18 16.52 -3.76
C GLN A 700 18.69 15.31 -2.95
N PHE A 701 17.37 15.18 -2.75
CA PHE A 701 16.81 14.01 -2.04
C PHE A 701 17.02 12.70 -2.82
N TYR A 702 17.00 12.73 -4.15
CA TYR A 702 17.38 11.58 -4.96
C TYR A 702 18.85 11.16 -4.76
N GLN A 703 19.78 12.12 -4.68
CA GLN A 703 21.18 11.82 -4.37
C GLN A 703 21.32 11.22 -2.96
N HIS A 704 20.59 11.73 -1.97
CA HIS A 704 20.56 11.17 -0.61
C HIS A 704 19.99 9.75 -0.56
N MET A 705 18.90 9.49 -1.28
CA MET A 705 18.34 8.14 -1.42
C MET A 705 19.38 7.16 -1.97
N ARG A 706 20.18 7.59 -2.96
CA ARG A 706 21.26 6.79 -3.54
C ARG A 706 22.44 6.60 -2.59
N SER A 707 22.81 7.61 -1.79
CA SER A 707 23.87 7.45 -0.78
C SER A 707 23.49 6.45 0.31
N ASP A 708 22.20 6.28 0.57
CA ASP A 708 21.66 5.29 1.50
C ASP A 708 21.52 3.88 0.88
N ASN A 709 22.07 3.66 -0.33
CA ASN A 709 22.02 2.41 -1.10
C ASN A 709 20.61 1.91 -1.43
N ILE A 710 19.62 2.81 -1.53
CA ILE A 710 18.26 2.46 -1.94
C ILE A 710 18.13 2.62 -3.45
N LEU A 711 17.73 1.55 -4.14
CA LEU A 711 17.58 1.55 -5.60
C LEU A 711 16.27 2.24 -6.02
N PRO A 712 16.31 3.15 -7.01
CA PRO A 712 15.11 3.77 -7.58
C PRO A 712 14.20 2.77 -8.29
N ASP A 713 12.90 3.02 -8.23
CA ASP A 713 11.89 2.35 -9.05
C ASP A 713 11.38 3.24 -10.20
N GLN A 714 10.43 2.71 -10.97
CA GLN A 714 9.73 3.40 -12.05
C GLN A 714 9.19 4.79 -11.63
N ALA A 715 8.52 4.87 -10.48
CA ALA A 715 7.92 6.12 -9.99
C ALA A 715 8.98 7.15 -9.58
N THR A 716 10.07 6.69 -8.97
CA THR A 716 11.24 7.50 -8.64
C THR A 716 11.86 8.06 -9.91
N PHE A 717 12.14 7.21 -10.91
CA PHE A 717 12.73 7.66 -12.18
C PHE A 717 11.84 8.67 -12.91
N ALA A 718 10.53 8.45 -13.00
CA ALA A 718 9.61 9.41 -13.59
C ALA A 718 9.64 10.78 -12.88
N SER A 719 9.71 10.78 -11.54
CA SER A 719 9.77 12.00 -10.73
C SER A 719 11.10 12.76 -10.88
N VAL A 720 12.21 12.03 -10.91
CA VAL A 720 13.57 12.58 -11.10
C VAL A 720 13.73 13.14 -12.51
N LEU A 721 13.30 12.40 -13.53
CA LEU A 721 13.33 12.86 -14.92
C LEU A 721 12.46 14.10 -15.12
N ARG A 722 11.30 14.18 -14.46
CA ARG A 722 10.49 15.40 -14.43
C ARG A 722 11.25 16.57 -13.82
N ALA A 723 11.98 16.36 -12.74
CA ALA A 723 12.83 17.40 -12.15
C ALA A 723 13.95 17.84 -13.11
N CYS A 724 14.64 16.90 -13.77
CA CYS A 724 15.64 17.22 -14.80
C CYS A 724 15.03 18.02 -15.96
N ALA A 725 13.85 17.60 -16.44
CA ALA A 725 13.12 18.26 -17.51
C ALA A 725 12.70 19.69 -17.14
N GLY A 726 12.24 19.89 -15.90
CA GLY A 726 11.84 21.20 -15.37
C GLY A 726 13.01 22.18 -15.24
N MET A 727 14.21 21.68 -14.90
CA MET A 727 15.43 22.49 -14.87
C MET A 727 16.14 22.59 -16.23
N SER A 728 15.66 21.88 -17.26
CA SER A 728 16.38 21.73 -18.54
C SER A 728 17.83 21.22 -18.36
N SER A 729 18.07 20.36 -17.36
CA SER A 729 19.38 19.77 -17.05
C SER A 729 19.61 18.47 -17.84
N LEU A 730 20.20 18.61 -19.03
CA LEU A 730 20.47 17.48 -19.92
C LEU A 730 21.48 16.50 -19.32
N GLN A 731 22.55 16.99 -18.70
CA GLN A 731 23.62 16.16 -18.14
C GLN A 731 23.10 15.22 -17.04
N THR A 732 22.38 15.76 -16.05
CA THR A 732 21.79 14.95 -14.98
C THR A 732 20.77 13.95 -15.54
N GLY A 733 19.99 14.35 -16.54
CA GLY A 733 19.07 13.47 -17.23
C GLY A 733 19.76 12.29 -17.93
N GLN A 734 20.91 12.52 -18.58
CA GLN A 734 21.71 11.47 -19.21
C GLN A 734 22.34 10.50 -18.19
N GLU A 735 22.81 11.01 -17.04
CA GLU A 735 23.30 10.17 -15.95
C GLU A 735 22.20 9.24 -15.41
N VAL A 736 20.99 9.79 -15.22
CA VAL A 736 19.81 9.01 -14.80
C VAL A 736 19.40 8.01 -15.88
N HIS A 737 19.44 8.38 -17.16
CA HIS A 737 19.15 7.47 -18.27
C HIS A 737 20.11 6.28 -18.33
N SER A 738 21.41 6.51 -18.14
CA SER A 738 22.40 5.43 -18.04
C SER A 738 22.06 4.45 -16.91
N LEU A 739 21.63 4.96 -15.74
CA LEU A 739 21.20 4.12 -14.64
C LEU A 739 19.91 3.33 -14.96
N ILE A 740 18.94 3.95 -15.62
CA ILE A 740 17.70 3.28 -16.08
C ILE A 740 18.03 2.08 -16.97
N PHE A 741 19.00 2.24 -17.87
CA PHE A 741 19.47 1.16 -18.73
C PHE A 741 20.11 0.02 -17.91
N HIS A 742 21.00 0.34 -16.98
CA HIS A 742 21.68 -0.66 -16.15
C HIS A 742 20.74 -1.40 -15.17
N THR A 743 19.62 -0.78 -14.80
CA THR A 743 18.63 -1.35 -13.88
C THR A 743 17.49 -2.09 -14.60
N GLY A 744 17.45 -2.05 -15.94
CA GLY A 744 16.45 -2.76 -16.75
C GLY A 744 15.10 -2.04 -16.89
N PHE A 745 14.97 -0.81 -16.38
CA PHE A 745 13.75 0.01 -16.54
C PHE A 745 13.64 0.67 -17.93
N ASN A 746 14.61 0.45 -18.82
CA ASN A 746 14.51 0.87 -20.23
C ASN A 746 13.44 0.12 -21.03
N MET A 747 12.88 -0.95 -20.47
CA MET A 747 11.75 -1.69 -21.04
C MET A 747 10.39 -1.17 -20.54
N ASP A 748 10.40 -0.27 -19.55
CA ASP A 748 9.20 0.26 -18.91
C ASP A 748 8.64 1.49 -19.64
N GLU A 749 7.34 1.46 -19.95
CA GLU A 749 6.70 2.46 -20.80
C GLU A 749 6.57 3.85 -20.13
N ILE A 750 6.34 3.92 -18.81
CA ILE A 750 6.22 5.20 -18.08
C ILE A 750 7.60 5.86 -17.95
N THR A 751 8.62 5.07 -17.65
CA THR A 751 10.00 5.53 -17.54
C THR A 751 10.50 6.07 -18.88
N CYS A 752 10.29 5.33 -19.97
CA CYS A 752 10.61 5.79 -21.33
C CYS A 752 9.81 7.04 -21.74
N SER A 753 8.51 7.11 -21.42
CA SER A 753 7.71 8.32 -21.70
C SER A 753 8.22 9.56 -20.96
N SER A 754 8.74 9.38 -19.75
CA SER A 754 9.35 10.45 -18.95
C SER A 754 10.74 10.83 -19.48
N LEU A 755 11.50 9.87 -20.03
CA LEU A 755 12.78 10.12 -20.71
C LEU A 755 12.57 10.94 -21.99
N ILE A 756 11.55 10.59 -22.80
CA ILE A 756 11.16 11.33 -24.01
C ILE A 756 10.85 12.79 -23.67
N ASP A 757 10.03 13.04 -22.63
CA ASP A 757 9.69 14.40 -22.17
C ASP A 757 10.91 15.15 -21.64
N MET A 758 11.81 14.46 -20.91
CA MET A 758 13.05 15.05 -20.39
C MET A 758 13.97 15.51 -21.51
N TYR A 759 14.29 14.62 -22.46
CA TYR A 759 15.14 14.97 -23.61
C TYR A 759 14.50 16.08 -24.46
N ALA A 760 13.20 15.99 -24.73
CA ALA A 760 12.49 17.00 -25.51
C ALA A 760 12.49 18.38 -24.83
N LYS A 761 12.25 18.46 -23.51
CA LYS A 761 12.29 19.74 -22.78
C LYS A 761 13.70 20.30 -22.61
N CYS A 762 14.71 19.43 -22.56
CA CYS A 762 16.12 19.83 -22.58
C CYS A 762 16.59 20.30 -23.98
N GLY A 763 15.77 20.18 -25.02
CA GLY A 763 16.09 20.58 -26.39
C GLY A 763 16.80 19.51 -27.23
N ASP A 764 17.07 18.33 -26.68
CA ASP A 764 17.68 17.21 -27.40
C ASP A 764 16.61 16.31 -28.03
N VAL A 765 16.05 16.78 -29.14
CA VAL A 765 15.01 16.08 -29.89
C VAL A 765 15.52 14.75 -30.47
N LYS A 766 16.82 14.66 -30.80
CA LYS A 766 17.42 13.43 -31.33
C LYS A 766 17.43 12.33 -30.28
N GLY A 767 17.87 12.64 -29.05
CA GLY A 767 17.79 11.71 -27.92
C GLY A 767 16.36 11.27 -27.62
N SER A 768 15.41 12.20 -27.68
CA SER A 768 13.97 11.92 -27.50
C SER A 768 13.44 10.91 -28.54
N LEU A 769 13.74 11.12 -29.84
CA LEU A 769 13.38 10.22 -30.93
C LEU A 769 14.05 8.84 -30.80
N GLN A 770 15.32 8.81 -30.40
CA GLN A 770 16.04 7.56 -30.19
C GLN A 770 15.35 6.70 -29.13
N VAL A 771 15.05 7.27 -27.95
CA VAL A 771 14.34 6.55 -26.89
C VAL A 771 12.99 6.04 -27.39
N PHE A 772 12.22 6.87 -28.09
CA PHE A 772 10.92 6.48 -28.64
C PHE A 772 11.00 5.30 -29.63
N HIS A 773 12.03 5.25 -30.48
CA HIS A 773 12.21 4.16 -31.42
C HIS A 773 12.74 2.87 -30.77
N GLU A 774 13.56 2.98 -29.73
CA GLU A 774 14.10 1.84 -28.99
C GLU A 774 13.08 1.18 -28.05
N MET A 775 11.93 1.82 -27.80
CA MET A 775 10.86 1.26 -26.98
C MET A 775 10.33 -0.09 -27.53
N PRO A 776 10.38 -1.18 -26.74
CA PRO A 776 9.96 -2.53 -27.16
C PRO A 776 8.45 -2.69 -27.31
N ARG A 777 7.67 -1.92 -26.53
CA ARG A 777 6.21 -1.88 -26.55
C ARG A 777 5.79 -0.41 -26.55
N ARG A 778 4.88 -0.05 -27.45
CA ARG A 778 4.36 1.32 -27.62
C ARG A 778 2.83 1.32 -27.67
N ASN A 779 2.23 0.65 -26.69
CA ASN A 779 0.78 0.42 -26.67
C ASN A 779 0.03 1.55 -25.94
N SER A 780 0.73 2.32 -25.09
CA SER A 780 0.16 3.43 -24.34
C SER A 780 0.19 4.73 -25.14
N VAL A 781 -0.93 5.44 -25.12
CA VAL A 781 -1.10 6.79 -25.69
C VAL A 781 -0.09 7.80 -25.10
N ILE A 782 0.40 7.57 -23.87
CA ILE A 782 1.27 8.49 -23.13
C ILE A 782 2.61 8.72 -23.85
N SER A 783 3.23 7.67 -24.38
CA SER A 783 4.54 7.75 -25.05
C SER A 783 4.46 8.54 -26.36
N TRP A 784 3.40 8.28 -27.14
CA TRP A 784 3.07 9.01 -28.36
C TRP A 784 2.79 10.49 -28.07
N ASN A 785 2.03 10.78 -27.01
CA ASN A 785 1.74 12.15 -26.58
C ASN A 785 3.01 12.91 -26.17
N SER A 786 3.91 12.29 -25.38
CA SER A 786 5.20 12.90 -25.02
C SER A 786 6.02 13.25 -26.27
N MET A 787 6.06 12.36 -27.27
CA MET A 787 6.80 12.59 -28.52
C MET A 787 6.18 13.70 -29.36
N ILE A 788 4.86 13.68 -29.59
CA ILE A 788 4.13 14.68 -30.38
C ILE A 788 4.28 16.08 -29.75
N VAL A 789 4.05 16.20 -28.43
CA VAL A 789 4.19 17.46 -27.71
C VAL A 789 5.64 17.93 -27.70
N GLY A 790 6.60 17.01 -27.51
CA GLY A 790 8.02 17.30 -27.55
C GLY A 790 8.47 17.88 -28.89
N LEU A 791 8.08 17.26 -30.00
CA LEU A 791 8.37 17.73 -31.36
C LEU A 791 7.71 19.09 -31.63
N ALA A 792 6.43 19.24 -31.27
CA ALA A 792 5.67 20.48 -31.46
C ALA A 792 6.36 21.68 -30.78
N LYS A 793 6.79 21.52 -29.52
CA LYS A 793 7.44 22.60 -28.74
C LYS A 793 8.82 22.97 -29.25
N ASN A 794 9.55 22.03 -29.85
CA ASN A 794 10.87 22.27 -30.41
C ASN A 794 10.83 22.71 -31.88
N GLY A 795 9.65 22.94 -32.47
CA GLY A 795 9.49 23.46 -33.83
C GLY A 795 9.46 22.39 -34.94
N TYR A 796 9.50 21.11 -34.59
CA TYR A 796 9.49 19.96 -35.50
C TYR A 796 8.05 19.52 -35.83
N ALA A 797 7.26 20.43 -36.40
CA ALA A 797 5.83 20.21 -36.60
C ALA A 797 5.50 19.14 -37.65
N GLU A 798 6.37 18.98 -38.67
CA GLU A 798 6.16 17.96 -39.70
C GLU A 798 6.38 16.56 -39.13
N GLU A 799 7.44 16.37 -38.35
CA GLU A 799 7.68 15.12 -37.63
C GLU A 799 6.55 14.84 -36.61
N ALA A 800 6.03 15.86 -35.92
CA ALA A 800 4.92 15.69 -34.99
C ALA A 800 3.65 15.16 -35.69
N LEU A 801 3.34 15.67 -36.88
CA LEU A 801 2.21 15.21 -37.69
C LEU A 801 2.44 13.80 -38.25
N GLU A 802 3.69 13.44 -38.56
CA GLU A 802 4.03 12.10 -39.03
C GLU A 802 3.91 11.06 -37.91
N ILE A 803 4.37 11.37 -36.70
CA ILE A 803 4.17 10.53 -35.51
C ILE A 803 2.69 10.34 -35.21
N PHE A 804 1.86 11.39 -35.36
CA PHE A 804 0.40 11.26 -35.20
C PHE A 804 -0.22 10.29 -36.21
N LYS A 805 0.18 10.33 -37.49
CA LYS A 805 -0.30 9.37 -38.50
C LYS A 805 0.15 7.94 -38.18
N GLN A 806 1.37 7.75 -37.70
CA GLN A 806 1.87 6.44 -37.29
C GLN A 806 1.08 5.88 -36.10
N MET A 807 0.67 6.73 -35.15
CA MET A 807 -0.20 6.37 -34.04
C MET A 807 -1.54 5.82 -34.55
N GLU A 808 -2.16 6.49 -35.52
CA GLU A 808 -3.42 6.03 -36.14
C GLU A 808 -3.25 4.71 -36.90
N GLN A 809 -2.14 4.53 -37.63
CA GLN A 809 -1.84 3.29 -38.36
C GLN A 809 -1.65 2.09 -37.42
N GLN A 810 -1.12 2.32 -36.21
CA GLN A 810 -1.01 1.29 -35.18
C GLN A 810 -2.32 1.07 -34.40
N SER A 811 -3.43 1.68 -34.83
CA SER A 811 -4.74 1.57 -34.19
C SER A 811 -4.75 2.01 -32.72
N ILE A 812 -3.85 2.92 -32.34
CA ILE A 812 -3.83 3.53 -31.01
C ILE A 812 -4.80 4.71 -31.02
N ILE A 813 -5.77 4.71 -30.09
CA ILE A 813 -6.85 5.70 -30.05
C ILE A 813 -6.30 7.03 -29.51
N PRO A 814 -6.32 8.12 -30.31
CA PRO A 814 -5.93 9.46 -29.85
C PRO A 814 -6.84 9.99 -28.74
N ASP A 815 -6.23 10.69 -27.77
CA ASP A 815 -6.95 11.33 -26.66
C ASP A 815 -6.92 12.85 -26.75
N GLU A 816 -7.52 13.52 -25.75
CA GLU A 816 -7.54 14.97 -25.66
C GLU A 816 -6.13 15.59 -25.67
N VAL A 817 -5.14 14.93 -25.07
CA VAL A 817 -3.75 15.44 -25.00
C VAL A 817 -3.04 15.27 -26.35
N THR A 818 -3.32 14.19 -27.09
CA THR A 818 -2.83 13.98 -28.46
C THR A 818 -3.23 15.15 -29.35
N PHE A 819 -4.53 15.46 -29.38
CA PHE A 819 -5.05 16.55 -30.22
C PHE A 819 -4.51 17.92 -29.81
N LEU A 820 -4.32 18.18 -28.52
CA LEU A 820 -3.65 19.40 -28.05
C LEU A 820 -2.23 19.53 -28.61
N GLY A 821 -1.44 18.44 -28.57
CA GLY A 821 -0.08 18.41 -29.11
C GLY A 821 -0.03 18.67 -30.62
N VAL A 822 -0.91 18.02 -31.39
CA VAL A 822 -0.97 18.18 -32.85
C VAL A 822 -1.45 19.58 -33.26
N LEU A 823 -2.46 20.12 -32.57
CA LEU A 823 -2.93 21.50 -32.83
C LEU A 823 -1.84 22.52 -32.49
N SER A 824 -1.08 22.31 -31.42
CA SER A 824 0.09 23.14 -31.09
C SER A 824 1.13 23.11 -32.21
N ALA A 825 1.48 21.93 -32.73
CA ALA A 825 2.39 21.78 -33.88
C ALA A 825 1.87 22.55 -35.11
N CYS A 826 0.58 22.42 -35.43
CA CYS A 826 -0.04 23.14 -36.54
C CYS A 826 0.03 24.67 -36.37
N SER A 827 -0.10 25.16 -35.13
CA SER A 827 0.03 26.59 -34.81
C SER A 827 1.44 27.11 -35.06
N HIS A 828 2.45 26.36 -34.60
CA HIS A 828 3.85 26.75 -34.75
C HIS A 828 4.31 26.72 -36.22
N ALA A 829 3.82 25.77 -37.03
CA ALA A 829 4.19 25.64 -38.44
C ALA A 829 3.26 26.31 -39.47
N GLY A 830 2.21 27.00 -39.01
CA GLY A 830 1.29 27.72 -39.90
C GLY A 830 0.47 26.84 -40.83
N ARG A 831 0.24 25.59 -40.45
CA ARG A 831 -0.57 24.64 -41.22
C ARG A 831 -2.05 24.81 -40.87
N VAL A 832 -2.63 25.97 -41.19
CA VAL A 832 -4.01 26.33 -40.82
C VAL A 832 -5.04 25.33 -41.37
N SER A 833 -4.87 24.86 -42.60
CA SER A 833 -5.76 23.87 -43.22
C SER A 833 -5.75 22.52 -42.50
N GLU A 834 -4.57 22.04 -42.09
CA GLU A 834 -4.43 20.79 -41.34
C GLU A 834 -4.97 20.95 -39.92
N GLY A 835 -4.71 22.08 -39.26
CA GLY A 835 -5.29 22.41 -37.95
C GLY A 835 -6.81 22.34 -37.94
N ARG A 836 -7.49 22.87 -38.98
CA ARG A 836 -8.96 22.74 -39.14
C ARG A 836 -9.39 21.28 -39.24
N LYS A 837 -8.76 20.50 -40.13
CA LYS A 837 -9.07 19.07 -40.33
C LYS A 837 -8.90 18.27 -39.03
N VAL A 838 -7.81 18.50 -38.30
CA VAL A 838 -7.51 17.83 -37.03
C VAL A 838 -8.54 18.18 -35.96
N PHE A 839 -8.95 19.45 -35.88
CA PHE A 839 -10.00 19.88 -34.96
C PHE A 839 -11.36 19.25 -35.29
N ASP A 840 -11.72 19.18 -36.57
CA ASP A 840 -12.95 18.52 -37.02
C ASP A 840 -12.90 17.01 -36.76
N LEU A 841 -11.75 16.37 -36.96
CA LEU A 841 -11.52 14.95 -36.67
C LEU A 841 -11.75 14.66 -35.17
N MET A 842 -11.21 15.50 -34.29
CA MET A 842 -11.39 15.39 -32.84
C MET A 842 -12.87 15.43 -32.43
N VAL A 843 -13.63 16.40 -32.96
CA VAL A 843 -15.02 16.65 -32.54
C VAL A 843 -16.00 15.68 -33.20
N ASN A 844 -15.89 15.46 -34.51
CA ASN A 844 -16.91 14.74 -35.27
C ASN A 844 -16.65 13.23 -35.32
N ASN A 845 -15.38 12.81 -35.46
CA ASN A 845 -15.02 11.40 -35.62
C ASN A 845 -14.75 10.74 -34.27
N TYR A 846 -13.89 11.35 -33.46
CA TYR A 846 -13.55 10.82 -32.12
C TYR A 846 -14.52 11.24 -31.02
N LYS A 847 -15.46 12.16 -31.31
CA LYS A 847 -16.51 12.63 -30.38
C LYS A 847 -15.95 13.17 -29.05
N LEU A 848 -14.75 13.75 -29.09
CA LEU A 848 -14.11 14.36 -27.92
C LEU A 848 -14.63 15.80 -27.71
N GLN A 849 -14.88 16.17 -26.46
CA GLN A 849 -15.31 17.53 -26.10
C GLN A 849 -14.10 18.49 -26.12
N PRO A 850 -14.13 19.60 -26.89
CA PRO A 850 -13.02 20.56 -26.90
C PRO A 850 -12.83 21.23 -25.53
N ARG A 851 -11.61 21.17 -24.99
CA ARG A 851 -11.19 21.95 -23.82
C ARG A 851 -10.80 23.37 -24.20
N VAL A 852 -10.72 24.26 -23.21
CA VAL A 852 -10.27 25.65 -23.40
C VAL A 852 -8.92 25.71 -24.10
N ASP A 853 -8.00 24.77 -23.80
CA ASP A 853 -6.69 24.71 -24.43
C ASP A 853 -6.75 24.35 -25.92
N HIS A 854 -7.64 23.43 -26.33
CA HIS A 854 -7.83 23.09 -27.75
C HIS A 854 -8.40 24.29 -28.52
N LEU A 855 -9.38 24.97 -27.91
CA LEU A 855 -9.95 26.20 -28.46
C LEU A 855 -8.91 27.32 -28.53
N GLY A 856 -8.03 27.41 -27.53
CA GLY A 856 -6.92 28.36 -27.47
C GLY A 856 -5.91 28.13 -28.58
N CYS A 857 -5.50 26.87 -28.82
CA CYS A 857 -4.67 26.50 -29.95
C CYS A 857 -5.35 26.84 -31.29
N MET A 858 -6.65 26.63 -31.43
CA MET A 858 -7.36 26.94 -32.67
C MET A 858 -7.45 28.46 -32.94
N VAL A 859 -7.69 29.26 -31.90
CA VAL A 859 -7.61 30.73 -31.97
C VAL A 859 -6.19 31.20 -32.29
N ASP A 860 -5.16 30.56 -31.70
CA ASP A 860 -3.75 30.86 -31.99
C ASP A 860 -3.38 30.52 -33.44
N ILE A 861 -3.80 29.35 -33.96
CA ILE A 861 -3.61 28.95 -35.37
C ILE A 861 -4.22 30.00 -36.31
N LEU A 862 -5.49 30.37 -36.10
CA LEU A 862 -6.17 31.33 -36.98
C LEU A 862 -5.57 32.74 -36.83
N GLY A 863 -5.35 33.17 -35.59
CA GLY A 863 -4.89 34.51 -35.27
C GLY A 863 -3.45 34.77 -35.70
N ARG A 864 -2.52 33.90 -35.32
CA ARG A 864 -1.08 34.06 -35.60
C ARG A 864 -0.77 34.14 -37.09
N TRP A 865 -1.60 33.54 -37.92
CA TRP A 865 -1.46 33.44 -39.38
C TRP A 865 -2.43 34.32 -40.17
N GLY A 866 -3.09 35.29 -39.52
CA GLY A 866 -3.80 36.40 -40.18
C GLY A 866 -5.28 36.17 -40.46
N PHE A 867 -5.85 35.02 -40.09
CA PHE A 867 -7.29 34.72 -40.19
C PHE A 867 -8.09 35.34 -39.03
N LEU A 868 -7.85 36.63 -38.73
CA LEU A 868 -8.38 37.31 -37.54
C LEU A 868 -9.92 37.37 -37.49
N ASN A 869 -10.57 37.54 -38.64
CA ASN A 869 -12.05 37.54 -38.70
C ASN A 869 -12.63 36.18 -38.32
N GLU A 870 -12.06 35.12 -38.87
CA GLU A 870 -12.47 33.74 -38.58
C GLU A 870 -12.19 33.39 -37.12
N ALA A 871 -11.06 33.83 -36.55
CA ALA A 871 -10.75 33.66 -35.14
C ALA A 871 -11.77 34.36 -34.22
N GLU A 872 -12.18 35.59 -34.55
CA GLU A 872 -13.20 36.34 -33.80
C GLU A 872 -14.59 35.67 -33.92
N GLU A 873 -14.99 35.25 -35.13
CA GLU A 873 -16.23 34.49 -35.34
C GLU A 873 -16.24 33.16 -34.61
N PHE A 874 -15.11 32.46 -34.56
CA PHE A 874 -14.95 31.21 -33.82
C PHE A 874 -15.19 31.42 -32.32
N ILE A 875 -14.59 32.47 -31.72
CA ILE A 875 -14.83 32.81 -30.31
C ILE A 875 -16.30 33.19 -30.07
N ASN A 876 -16.91 33.97 -30.96
CA ASN A 876 -18.31 34.38 -30.82
C ASN A 876 -19.29 33.20 -30.90
N LYS A 877 -19.00 32.18 -31.72
CA LYS A 877 -19.80 30.94 -31.78
C LYS A 877 -19.78 30.14 -30.45
N LEU A 878 -18.76 30.34 -29.61
CA LEU A 878 -18.68 29.72 -28.27
C LEU A 878 -19.59 30.41 -27.23
N GLY A 879 -20.11 31.60 -27.51
CA GLY A 879 -21.03 32.35 -26.63
C GLY A 879 -20.43 32.81 -25.30
N CYS A 880 -21.25 32.88 -24.24
CA CYS A 880 -20.86 33.33 -22.89
C CYS A 880 -19.86 32.40 -22.15
N LYS A 881 -19.39 31.31 -22.78
CA LYS A 881 -18.37 30.38 -22.24
C LYS A 881 -16.94 30.72 -22.67
N ALA A 882 -16.71 31.80 -23.43
CA ALA A 882 -15.39 32.16 -23.90
C ALA A 882 -14.46 32.56 -22.75
N ASP A 883 -13.44 31.73 -22.49
CA ASP A 883 -12.42 31.97 -21.46
C ASP A 883 -11.60 33.23 -21.78
N PRO A 884 -11.22 34.04 -20.77
CA PRO A 884 -10.33 35.19 -20.95
C PRO A 884 -9.04 34.89 -21.73
N MET A 885 -8.51 33.67 -21.65
CA MET A 885 -7.33 33.24 -22.39
C MET A 885 -7.53 33.34 -23.91
N LEU A 886 -8.71 32.98 -24.43
CA LEU A 886 -9.01 33.01 -25.88
C LEU A 886 -8.95 34.45 -26.43
N TRP A 887 -9.55 35.40 -25.71
CA TRP A 887 -9.51 36.81 -26.08
C TRP A 887 -8.11 37.41 -25.95
N SER A 888 -7.31 36.93 -25.00
CA SER A 888 -5.89 37.33 -24.86
C SER A 888 -5.05 36.88 -26.04
N THR A 889 -5.25 35.63 -26.49
CA THR A 889 -4.58 35.09 -27.68
C THR A 889 -4.96 35.86 -28.95
N LEU A 890 -6.26 36.17 -29.13
CA LEU A 890 -6.72 36.99 -30.25
C LEU A 890 -6.15 38.41 -30.19
N LEU A 891 -6.10 39.05 -29.02
CA LEU A 891 -5.52 40.39 -28.86
C LEU A 891 -4.03 40.42 -29.22
N GLY A 892 -3.28 39.39 -28.81
CA GLY A 892 -1.88 39.22 -29.21
C GLY A 892 -1.70 39.07 -30.72
N ALA A 893 -2.58 38.29 -31.37
CA ALA A 893 -2.60 38.14 -32.82
C ALA A 893 -2.96 39.45 -33.55
N CYS A 894 -3.98 40.18 -33.08
CA CYS A 894 -4.35 41.48 -33.63
C CYS A 894 -3.20 42.49 -33.53
N ARG A 895 -2.44 42.48 -32.43
CA ARG A 895 -1.21 43.28 -32.30
C ARG A 895 -0.18 42.91 -33.37
N LYS A 896 0.14 41.62 -33.50
CA LYS A 896 1.11 41.14 -34.49
C LYS A 896 0.77 41.57 -35.94
N HIS A 897 -0.52 41.64 -36.26
CA HIS A 897 -1.02 41.98 -37.60
C HIS A 897 -1.53 43.42 -37.75
N GLY A 898 -1.43 44.25 -36.71
CA GLY A 898 -1.85 45.66 -36.73
C GLY A 898 -3.37 45.91 -36.85
N ASP A 899 -4.24 44.95 -36.49
CA ASP A 899 -5.71 45.10 -36.58
C ASP A 899 -6.27 45.83 -35.35
N GLU A 900 -6.33 47.16 -35.42
CA GLU A 900 -6.83 48.03 -34.35
C GLU A 900 -8.31 47.75 -34.00
N VAL A 901 -9.15 47.45 -35.01
CA VAL A 901 -10.61 47.33 -34.84
C VAL A 901 -10.95 46.08 -34.03
N ARG A 902 -10.41 44.92 -34.41
CA ARG A 902 -10.62 43.66 -33.69
C ARG A 902 -9.85 43.64 -32.37
N GLY A 903 -8.64 44.19 -32.35
CA GLY A 903 -7.84 44.32 -31.13
C GLY A 903 -8.54 45.12 -30.03
N LYS A 904 -9.18 46.25 -30.38
CA LYS A 904 -9.99 47.04 -29.43
C LYS A 904 -11.17 46.25 -28.87
N ARG A 905 -11.89 45.49 -29.69
CA ARG A 905 -13.01 44.64 -29.23
C ARG A 905 -12.53 43.53 -28.29
N ALA A 906 -11.46 42.82 -28.65
CA ALA A 906 -10.88 41.76 -27.82
C ALA A 906 -10.39 42.29 -26.47
N ALA A 907 -9.73 43.46 -26.46
CA ALA A 907 -9.26 44.11 -25.25
C ALA A 907 -10.41 44.59 -24.34
N ASN A 908 -11.47 45.18 -24.90
CA ASN A 908 -12.65 45.56 -24.12
C ASN A 908 -13.30 44.35 -23.46
N LYS A 909 -13.44 43.24 -24.19
CA LYS A 909 -13.99 41.99 -23.63
C LYS A 909 -13.12 41.41 -22.51
N LEU A 910 -11.80 41.47 -22.66
CA LEU A 910 -10.86 41.10 -21.59
C LEU A 910 -10.97 42.00 -20.36
N MET A 911 -11.20 43.31 -20.55
CA MET A 911 -11.36 44.26 -19.44
C MET A 911 -12.69 44.07 -18.71
N GLU A 912 -13.75 43.66 -19.41
CA GLU A 912 -15.01 43.22 -18.79
C GLU A 912 -14.82 41.95 -17.95
N LEU A 913 -14.08 40.97 -18.47
CA LEU A 913 -13.89 39.67 -17.82
C LEU A 913 -12.85 39.68 -16.69
N LYS A 914 -11.75 40.42 -16.86
CA LYS A 914 -10.64 40.54 -15.89
C LYS A 914 -10.19 42.01 -15.76
N PRO A 915 -10.93 42.84 -15.01
CA PRO A 915 -10.65 44.28 -14.89
C PRO A 915 -9.28 44.63 -14.30
N GLN A 916 -8.71 43.73 -13.50
CA GLN A 916 -7.45 43.90 -12.75
C GLN A 916 -6.20 43.42 -13.53
N SER A 917 -6.37 42.81 -14.72
CA SER A 917 -5.25 42.26 -15.47
C SER A 917 -4.49 43.35 -16.22
N SER A 918 -3.21 43.57 -15.88
CA SER A 918 -2.38 44.58 -16.53
C SER A 918 -2.04 44.25 -17.99
N SER A 919 -2.05 42.96 -18.38
CA SER A 919 -1.69 42.49 -19.72
C SER A 919 -2.61 43.05 -20.81
N SER A 920 -3.92 43.11 -20.56
CA SER A 920 -4.91 43.59 -21.54
C SER A 920 -4.73 45.06 -21.88
N TYR A 921 -4.44 45.89 -20.86
CA TYR A 921 -4.15 47.33 -21.05
C TYR A 921 -2.81 47.54 -21.75
N VAL A 922 -1.78 46.75 -21.40
CA VAL A 922 -0.45 46.87 -22.02
C VAL A 922 -0.48 46.44 -23.49
N LEU A 923 -1.15 45.34 -23.83
CA LEU A 923 -1.25 44.84 -25.21
C LEU A 923 -2.04 45.81 -26.11
N LEU A 924 -3.16 46.36 -25.64
CA LEU A 924 -3.93 47.35 -26.41
C LEU A 924 -3.18 48.70 -26.51
N SER A 925 -2.49 49.13 -25.45
CA SER A 925 -1.62 50.32 -25.52
C SER A 925 -0.47 50.14 -26.51
N GLY A 926 0.07 48.93 -26.63
CA GLY A 926 1.09 48.58 -27.62
C GLY A 926 0.54 48.62 -29.05
N LEU A 927 -0.65 48.05 -29.27
CA LEU A 927 -1.34 48.09 -30.56
C LEU A 927 -1.62 49.53 -31.02
N TYR A 928 -2.11 50.42 -30.13
CA TYR A 928 -2.31 51.84 -30.46
C TYR A 928 -1.00 52.59 -30.75
N ALA A 929 0.11 52.21 -30.09
CA ALA A 929 1.41 52.81 -30.37
C ALA A 929 1.95 52.36 -31.74
N GLU A 930 1.76 51.08 -32.09
CA GLU A 930 2.15 50.51 -33.39
C GLU A 930 1.28 51.04 -34.55
N SER A 931 0.03 51.46 -34.30
CA SER A 931 -0.85 52.11 -35.29
C SER A 931 -0.77 53.65 -35.31
N GLU A 932 0.26 54.24 -34.69
CA GLU A 932 0.47 55.70 -34.54
C GLU A 932 -0.65 56.47 -33.80
N ASN A 933 -1.57 55.77 -33.14
CA ASN A 933 -2.64 56.34 -32.32
C ASN A 933 -2.16 56.66 -30.88
N TRP A 934 -1.21 57.59 -30.75
CA TRP A 934 -0.64 57.99 -29.46
C TRP A 934 -1.67 58.52 -28.46
N SER A 935 -2.72 59.19 -28.95
CA SER A 935 -3.82 59.70 -28.12
C SER A 935 -4.60 58.59 -27.42
N GLY A 936 -4.86 57.48 -28.12
CA GLY A 936 -5.50 56.28 -27.59
C GLY A 936 -4.63 55.55 -26.56
N ALA A 937 -3.33 55.43 -26.83
CA ALA A 937 -2.37 54.81 -25.90
C ALA A 937 -2.26 55.58 -24.57
N ASP A 938 -2.21 56.91 -24.62
CA ASP A 938 -2.13 57.77 -23.43
C ASP A 938 -3.43 57.78 -22.61
N SER A 939 -4.58 57.74 -23.29
CA SER A 939 -5.88 57.59 -22.62
C SER A 939 -5.94 56.26 -21.86
N LEU A 940 -5.50 55.17 -22.48
CA LEU A 940 -5.54 53.83 -21.89
C LEU A 940 -4.59 53.69 -20.69
N ARG A 941 -3.40 54.29 -20.76
CA ARG A 941 -2.45 54.33 -19.63
C ARG A 941 -2.97 55.16 -18.45
N ARG A 942 -3.73 56.24 -18.72
CA ARG A 942 -4.43 57.00 -17.68
C ARG A 942 -5.55 56.18 -17.04
N GLU A 943 -6.34 55.47 -17.83
CA GLU A 943 -7.39 54.59 -17.34
C GLU A 943 -6.82 53.46 -16.45
N MET A 944 -5.71 52.84 -16.88
CA MET A 944 -4.99 51.83 -16.10
C MET A 944 -4.53 52.37 -14.73
N LYS A 945 -4.02 53.61 -14.68
CA LYS A 945 -3.65 54.30 -13.43
C LYS A 945 -4.86 54.62 -12.55
N LEU A 946 -5.95 55.13 -13.13
CA LEU A 946 -7.19 55.45 -12.40
C LEU A 946 -7.82 54.22 -11.75
N LYS A 947 -7.75 53.07 -12.44
CA LYS A 947 -8.25 51.78 -11.94
C LYS A 947 -7.29 51.07 -10.97
N GLY A 948 -6.13 51.67 -10.66
CA GLY A 948 -5.15 51.11 -9.72
C GLY A 948 -4.37 49.88 -10.23
N VAL A 949 -4.43 49.58 -11.53
CA VAL A 949 -3.81 48.41 -12.13
C VAL A 949 -2.30 48.64 -12.28
N LYS A 950 -1.48 47.84 -11.60
CA LYS A 950 -0.01 47.97 -11.63
C LYS A 950 0.62 47.02 -12.64
N LYS A 951 1.53 47.55 -13.47
CA LYS A 951 2.43 46.74 -14.31
C LYS A 951 3.52 46.16 -13.41
N LEU A 952 3.58 44.83 -13.27
CA LEU A 952 4.70 44.16 -12.62
C LEU A 952 5.88 44.12 -13.60
N PRO A 953 7.10 44.49 -13.19
CA PRO A 953 8.30 44.28 -14.01
C PRO A 953 8.48 42.79 -14.25
N GLY A 954 8.72 42.37 -15.49
CA GLY A 954 9.15 41.00 -15.77
C GLY A 954 10.59 40.81 -15.30
N TYR A 955 10.88 39.66 -14.71
CA TYR A 955 12.25 39.24 -14.35
C TYR A 955 12.59 37.98 -15.14
N SER A 956 13.69 38.00 -15.87
CA SER A 956 14.29 36.81 -16.48
C SER A 956 15.54 36.44 -15.68
N TRP A 957 15.60 35.21 -15.18
CA TRP A 957 16.81 34.63 -14.62
C TRP A 957 17.69 34.15 -15.78
N ILE A 958 18.93 34.59 -15.81
CA ILE A 958 19.98 34.00 -16.65
C ILE A 958 20.93 33.33 -15.67
N GLU A 959 20.99 32.00 -15.72
CA GLU A 959 22.05 31.24 -15.05
C GLU A 959 23.38 31.55 -15.74
N PRO A 960 24.47 31.78 -14.97
CA PRO A 960 25.79 31.98 -15.54
C PRO A 960 26.32 30.63 -16.04
N GLY A 961 26.02 30.27 -17.29
CA GLY A 961 26.51 29.01 -17.85
C GLY A 961 25.97 28.56 -19.20
N ARG A 962 25.22 29.37 -19.95
CA ARG A 962 24.88 29.03 -21.35
C ARG A 962 25.05 30.23 -22.27
N ASP A 963 25.88 30.02 -23.29
CA ASP A 963 26.02 30.87 -24.46
C ASP A 963 24.65 31.13 -25.10
N VAL A 964 24.16 32.35 -24.93
CA VAL A 964 23.06 32.87 -25.74
C VAL A 964 23.70 33.70 -26.85
N GLN A 965 23.50 33.25 -28.08
CA GLN A 965 23.89 33.95 -29.30
C GLN A 965 23.39 35.41 -29.28
N GLY A 966 24.33 36.36 -29.31
CA GLY A 966 24.21 37.66 -29.95
C GLY A 966 23.01 38.54 -29.59
N ARG A 967 22.98 39.10 -28.37
CA ARG A 967 22.46 40.46 -28.11
C ARG A 967 23.31 41.07 -27.00
N GLY A 968 24.02 42.17 -27.27
CA GLY A 968 24.80 42.88 -26.26
C GLY A 968 23.96 43.17 -25.02
N ALA A 969 24.45 42.81 -23.83
CA ALA A 969 23.73 43.07 -22.60
C ALA A 969 23.69 44.59 -22.36
N VAL A 970 22.48 45.17 -22.35
CA VAL A 970 22.25 46.58 -21.99
C VAL A 970 21.60 46.61 -20.60
N ARG A 971 22.19 47.33 -19.65
CA ARG A 971 21.57 47.57 -18.32
C ARG A 971 21.50 49.05 -18.01
N SER A 972 20.31 49.55 -17.69
CA SER A 972 20.09 50.96 -17.33
C SER A 972 19.77 51.13 -15.84
N THR A 973 20.23 52.22 -15.24
CA THR A 973 19.81 52.65 -13.89
C THR A 973 19.37 54.12 -13.92
N ALA A 974 18.14 54.38 -13.46
CA ALA A 974 17.59 55.73 -13.39
C ALA A 974 18.20 56.52 -12.21
N ALA A 975 18.26 57.85 -12.37
CA ALA A 975 18.74 58.71 -11.31
C ALA A 975 17.81 58.69 -10.09
N GLU A 976 18.36 58.74 -8.87
CA GLU A 976 17.58 58.61 -7.63
C GLU A 976 16.56 59.76 -7.41
N LYS A 977 16.84 60.96 -7.94
CA LYS A 977 15.99 62.14 -7.78
C LYS A 977 15.74 62.79 -9.13
N GLN A 978 14.46 62.90 -9.53
CA GLN A 978 14.03 63.58 -10.77
C GLN A 978 14.77 63.06 -12.03
N PRO A 979 14.65 61.76 -12.37
CA PRO A 979 15.37 61.15 -13.50
C PRO A 979 15.14 61.87 -14.83
N GLU A 980 13.95 62.43 -15.05
CA GLU A 980 13.58 63.23 -16.20
C GLU A 980 14.35 64.56 -16.36
N LYS A 981 15.01 65.06 -15.31
CA LYS A 981 15.81 66.30 -15.33
C LYS A 981 17.32 66.07 -15.31
N ASN A 982 17.77 64.84 -15.07
CA ASN A 982 19.19 64.51 -14.99
C ASN A 982 19.73 64.09 -16.36
N PRO A 983 21.02 64.33 -16.65
CA PRO A 983 21.65 63.87 -17.88
C PRO A 983 21.69 62.34 -17.97
N LEU A 984 21.82 61.82 -19.19
CA LEU A 984 22.12 60.41 -19.44
C LEU A 984 23.62 60.25 -19.64
N THR A 985 24.23 59.30 -18.94
CA THR A 985 25.63 58.94 -19.11
C THR A 985 25.70 57.52 -19.66
N LEU A 986 26.25 57.37 -20.87
CA LEU A 986 26.58 56.07 -21.46
C LEU A 986 27.94 55.61 -20.95
N TRP A 987 27.99 54.38 -20.45
CA TRP A 987 29.17 53.70 -19.92
C TRP A 987 29.51 52.49 -20.78
N LEU A 988 30.65 52.53 -21.47
CA LEU A 988 31.19 51.37 -22.19
C LEU A 988 32.23 50.63 -21.34
N ASN A 989 32.13 49.31 -21.32
CA ASN A 989 33.01 48.46 -20.52
C ASN A 989 34.23 47.95 -21.31
N GLY A 990 35.41 47.86 -20.67
CA GLY A 990 36.68 47.44 -21.30
C GLY A 990 36.90 45.91 -21.32
N GLY A 991 37.83 45.42 -22.16
CA GLY A 991 38.08 43.99 -22.47
C GLY A 991 38.42 43.04 -21.29
N PRO A 992 38.74 41.75 -21.55
CA PRO A 992 38.84 40.68 -20.55
C PRO A 992 39.70 41.05 -19.36
N GLY A 993 39.15 40.84 -18.16
CA GLY A 993 39.75 41.21 -16.89
C GLY A 993 39.21 42.52 -16.29
N CYS A 994 38.43 43.30 -17.05
CA CYS A 994 37.66 44.42 -16.49
C CYS A 994 36.33 43.94 -15.91
N SER A 995 35.75 44.74 -15.02
CA SER A 995 34.51 44.41 -14.32
C SER A 995 33.35 44.35 -15.32
N SER A 996 32.92 43.15 -15.72
CA SER A 996 31.71 42.91 -16.56
C SER A 996 30.52 43.77 -16.10
N ILE A 997 29.45 43.93 -16.88
CA ILE A 997 28.19 44.56 -16.38
C ILE A 997 27.78 44.04 -14.98
N GLY A 998 28.10 42.80 -14.65
CA GLY A 998 27.93 42.25 -13.29
C GLY A 998 28.79 42.95 -12.23
N GLY A 999 30.08 43.18 -12.48
CA GLY A 999 30.99 43.88 -11.58
C GLY A 999 30.79 45.41 -11.56
N GLY A 1000 30.69 46.05 -12.73
CA GLY A 1000 30.52 47.50 -12.80
C GLY A 1000 29.19 47.98 -12.19
N ALA A 1001 28.07 47.35 -12.55
CA ALA A 1001 26.75 47.78 -12.09
C ALA A 1001 26.38 47.30 -10.68
N PHE A 1002 26.94 46.20 -10.18
CA PHE A 1002 26.59 45.65 -8.85
C PHE A 1002 27.72 45.67 -7.83
N THR A 1003 28.97 45.98 -8.20
CA THR A 1003 30.06 46.09 -7.21
C THR A 1003 30.78 47.43 -7.20
N GLU A 1004 30.64 48.27 -8.23
CA GLU A 1004 31.41 49.52 -8.32
C GLU A 1004 30.55 50.79 -8.42
N LEU A 1005 29.71 50.89 -9.45
CA LEU A 1005 29.10 52.14 -9.90
C LEU A 1005 27.59 52.23 -9.63
N GLY A 1006 26.91 51.08 -9.64
CA GLY A 1006 25.45 51.04 -9.55
C GLY A 1006 24.88 51.10 -8.12
N PRO A 1007 23.54 51.04 -8.00
CA PRO A 1007 22.81 51.39 -6.78
C PRO A 1007 22.89 50.35 -5.65
N PHE A 1008 23.45 49.16 -5.91
CA PHE A 1008 23.48 48.07 -4.94
C PHE A 1008 24.80 47.30 -4.98
N TYR A 1009 25.14 46.66 -3.86
CA TYR A 1009 26.21 45.68 -3.67
C TYR A 1009 25.60 44.29 -3.39
N PRO A 1010 26.16 43.17 -3.89
CA PRO A 1010 25.81 41.85 -3.37
C PRO A 1010 26.21 41.73 -1.89
N SER A 1011 25.36 41.11 -1.07
CA SER A 1011 25.73 40.76 0.30
C SER A 1011 26.78 39.65 0.29
N GLY A 1012 27.73 39.67 1.24
CA GLY A 1012 28.87 38.73 1.27
C GLY A 1012 28.50 37.25 1.44
N ASP A 1013 27.22 36.94 1.69
CA ASP A 1013 26.65 35.59 1.72
C ASP A 1013 26.01 35.15 0.39
N GLY A 1014 26.03 36.02 -0.64
CA GLY A 1014 25.46 35.76 -1.97
C GLY A 1014 23.93 35.72 -2.03
N ARG A 1015 23.22 36.03 -0.93
CA ARG A 1015 21.76 35.84 -0.80
C ARG A 1015 20.92 37.11 -0.90
N GLY A 1016 21.52 38.28 -1.12
CA GLY A 1016 20.79 39.54 -1.19
C GLY A 1016 21.58 40.72 -1.75
N LEU A 1017 20.92 41.88 -1.85
CA LEU A 1017 21.51 43.14 -2.31
C LEU A 1017 21.47 44.19 -1.18
N ARG A 1018 22.57 44.91 -0.96
CA ARG A 1018 22.67 46.05 -0.04
C ARG A 1018 22.73 47.35 -0.84
N LYS A 1019 22.09 48.41 -0.39
CA LYS A 1019 22.11 49.70 -1.10
C LYS A 1019 23.51 50.33 -1.07
N ASN A 1020 24.00 50.80 -2.22
CA ASN A 1020 25.23 51.57 -2.32
C ASN A 1020 24.95 53.05 -1.97
N PRO A 1021 25.46 53.57 -0.83
CA PRO A 1021 25.22 54.95 -0.43
C PRO A 1021 25.98 55.98 -1.30
N MET A 1022 26.91 55.56 -2.16
CA MET A 1022 27.75 56.45 -2.97
C MET A 1022 27.66 56.12 -4.47
N SER A 1023 26.51 55.63 -4.90
CA SER A 1023 26.25 55.23 -6.28
C SER A 1023 26.19 56.40 -7.26
N TRP A 1024 26.61 56.16 -8.49
CA TRP A 1024 26.70 57.20 -9.53
C TRP A 1024 25.34 57.61 -10.08
N ASN A 1025 24.31 56.78 -9.88
CA ASN A 1025 22.92 57.12 -10.20
C ASN A 1025 22.35 58.20 -9.25
N LYS A 1026 23.13 58.73 -8.31
CA LYS A 1026 22.82 59.98 -7.59
C LYS A 1026 23.07 61.24 -8.42
N ALA A 1027 23.90 61.15 -9.46
CA ALA A 1027 24.36 62.30 -10.25
C ALA A 1027 23.86 62.29 -11.70
N SER A 1028 23.54 61.12 -12.28
CA SER A 1028 22.97 61.01 -13.64
C SER A 1028 22.17 59.72 -13.80
N ASN A 1029 21.40 59.63 -14.88
CA ASN A 1029 20.92 58.33 -15.37
C ASN A 1029 22.11 57.61 -15.99
N LEU A 1030 22.35 56.35 -15.63
CA LEU A 1030 23.48 55.58 -16.15
C LEU A 1030 22.98 54.48 -17.07
N LEU A 1031 23.64 54.33 -18.20
CA LEU A 1031 23.42 53.24 -19.14
C LEU A 1031 24.72 52.47 -19.31
N PHE A 1032 24.73 51.21 -18.91
CA PHE A 1032 25.87 50.31 -19.08
C PHE A 1032 25.66 49.48 -20.33
N VAL A 1033 26.61 49.56 -21.25
CA VAL A 1033 26.62 48.77 -22.48
C VAL A 1033 27.93 48.00 -22.52
N GLU A 1034 27.84 46.68 -22.67
CA GLU A 1034 29.01 45.83 -22.88
C GLU A 1034 29.59 46.12 -24.28
N SER A 1035 30.92 46.11 -24.42
CA SER A 1035 31.54 46.27 -25.73
C SER A 1035 31.10 45.15 -26.70
N PRO A 1036 30.96 45.41 -28.02
CA PRO A 1036 30.63 44.40 -29.00
C PRO A 1036 31.65 43.24 -29.00
N ALA A 1037 31.19 42.03 -29.37
CA ALA A 1037 32.07 40.89 -29.55
C ALA A 1037 33.08 41.18 -30.68
N GLY A 1038 34.37 40.97 -30.43
CA GLY A 1038 35.45 41.24 -31.38
C GLY A 1038 36.11 42.63 -31.25
N VAL A 1039 35.66 43.46 -30.30
CA VAL A 1039 36.30 44.74 -29.95
C VAL A 1039 37.22 44.55 -28.74
N GLY A 1040 38.46 45.03 -28.82
CA GLY A 1040 39.50 44.77 -27.82
C GLY A 1040 39.88 43.29 -27.69
N TRP A 1041 40.27 42.84 -26.49
CA TRP A 1041 40.69 41.44 -26.23
C TRP A 1041 39.50 40.48 -25.96
N SER A 1042 38.26 40.81 -26.34
CA SER A 1042 37.10 39.93 -26.07
C SER A 1042 37.23 38.56 -26.78
N TYR A 1043 37.09 37.45 -26.04
CA TYR A 1043 37.29 36.08 -26.54
C TYR A 1043 35.97 35.41 -27.00
N SER A 1044 36.03 34.68 -28.13
CA SER A 1044 35.05 33.67 -28.57
C SER A 1044 35.70 32.28 -28.56
N ASN A 1045 34.92 31.22 -28.35
CA ASN A 1045 35.37 29.81 -28.40
C ASN A 1045 35.49 29.25 -29.83
N THR A 1046 35.09 30.01 -30.85
CA THR A 1046 35.10 29.62 -32.26
C THR A 1046 35.99 30.53 -33.09
N SER A 1047 37.01 29.96 -33.75
CA SER A 1047 37.97 30.68 -34.60
C SER A 1047 37.36 31.24 -35.89
N SER A 1048 36.09 30.95 -36.18
CA SER A 1048 35.35 31.40 -37.38
C SER A 1048 34.62 32.74 -37.23
N ASP A 1049 34.55 33.32 -36.03
CA ASP A 1049 33.74 34.52 -35.77
C ASP A 1049 34.48 35.84 -36.02
N TYR A 1050 35.71 35.78 -36.55
CA TYR A 1050 36.59 36.93 -36.62
C TYR A 1050 36.70 37.53 -38.02
N ASN A 1051 36.36 38.82 -38.13
CA ASN A 1051 37.13 39.77 -38.92
C ASN A 1051 37.84 40.69 -37.93
N TYR A 1052 39.15 40.54 -37.78
CA TYR A 1052 39.96 41.38 -36.88
C TYR A 1052 40.42 42.65 -37.60
N GLY A 1053 40.13 43.81 -37.00
CA GLY A 1053 40.67 45.12 -37.39
C GLY A 1053 39.96 46.25 -36.66
N ASP A 1054 40.71 47.24 -36.16
CA ASP A 1054 40.16 48.41 -35.43
C ASP A 1054 39.19 49.26 -36.27
N ALA A 1055 39.09 49.02 -37.58
CA ALA A 1055 38.19 49.70 -38.49
C ALA A 1055 36.76 49.12 -38.52
N SER A 1056 36.51 47.93 -37.96
CA SER A 1056 35.19 47.27 -38.01
C SER A 1056 34.37 47.42 -36.73
N THR A 1057 34.53 48.52 -36.00
CA THR A 1057 33.45 49.00 -35.12
C THR A 1057 32.35 49.51 -36.04
N ASP A 1058 31.40 48.65 -36.40
CA ASP A 1058 30.24 49.06 -37.21
C ASP A 1058 29.42 50.06 -36.39
N SER A 1059 29.79 51.34 -36.53
CA SER A 1059 29.18 52.49 -35.86
C SER A 1059 27.67 52.60 -36.14
N SER A 1060 27.13 51.82 -37.07
CA SER A 1060 25.69 51.72 -37.30
C SER A 1060 24.96 50.97 -36.17
N TYR A 1061 25.52 49.87 -35.64
CA TYR A 1061 24.83 48.99 -34.70
C TYR A 1061 24.66 49.62 -33.30
N GLU A 1062 25.67 50.36 -32.83
CA GLU A 1062 25.63 51.07 -31.54
C GLU A 1062 24.75 52.33 -31.61
N VAL A 1063 24.76 53.03 -32.75
CA VAL A 1063 23.93 54.23 -32.97
C VAL A 1063 22.45 53.85 -33.12
N GLU A 1064 22.13 52.74 -33.80
CA GLU A 1064 20.75 52.23 -33.89
C GLU A 1064 20.21 51.80 -32.51
N CYS A 1065 21.01 51.06 -31.73
CA CYS A 1065 20.67 50.69 -30.35
C CYS A 1065 20.37 51.92 -29.47
N LEU A 1066 21.21 52.96 -29.57
CA LEU A 1066 21.03 54.21 -28.81
C LEU A 1066 19.79 55.01 -29.29
N SER A 1067 19.44 54.92 -30.57
CA SER A 1067 18.29 55.64 -31.15
C SER A 1067 16.93 55.03 -30.80
N CYS A 1068 16.84 53.70 -30.67
CA CYS A 1068 15.58 52.98 -30.43
C CYS A 1068 15.09 53.06 -28.98
N GLU A 1069 15.99 53.18 -28.01
CA GLU A 1069 15.65 53.12 -26.57
C GLU A 1069 15.62 54.49 -25.87
N PHE A 1070 16.29 55.54 -26.39
CA PHE A 1070 16.61 56.74 -25.60
C PHE A 1070 16.18 58.07 -26.24
N VAL A 1071 14.89 58.22 -26.54
CA VAL A 1071 14.28 59.45 -27.10
C VAL A 1071 14.09 60.58 -26.07
N TYR A 1072 14.26 60.30 -24.76
CA TYR A 1072 13.76 61.18 -23.68
C TYR A 1072 14.79 62.08 -22.98
N PHE A 1073 16.10 61.97 -23.28
CA PHE A 1073 17.13 62.64 -22.47
C PHE A 1073 17.65 63.94 -23.09
N LYS A 1074 17.65 65.02 -22.28
CA LYS A 1074 18.05 66.38 -22.71
C LYS A 1074 19.56 66.59 -22.87
N ALA A 1075 20.42 65.74 -22.31
CA ALA A 1075 21.88 65.86 -22.43
C ALA A 1075 22.52 64.47 -22.29
N LEU A 1076 23.41 64.12 -23.23
CA LEU A 1076 24.11 62.84 -23.31
C LEU A 1076 25.60 63.04 -23.00
N TYR A 1077 26.12 62.26 -22.04
CA TYR A 1077 27.54 62.19 -21.73
C TYR A 1077 28.04 60.78 -22.03
N LEU A 1078 29.23 60.67 -22.59
CA LEU A 1078 29.85 59.39 -22.98
C LEU A 1078 31.06 59.15 -22.08
N THR A 1079 31.22 57.94 -21.57
CA THR A 1079 32.38 57.55 -20.76
C THR A 1079 32.66 56.06 -20.88
N ALA A 1080 33.90 55.67 -20.58
CA ALA A 1080 34.31 54.26 -20.54
C ALA A 1080 35.44 54.02 -19.55
N GLU A 1081 35.69 52.73 -19.29
CA GLU A 1081 36.83 52.24 -18.51
C GLU A 1081 37.82 51.43 -19.35
N SER A 1082 39.08 51.38 -18.89
CA SER A 1082 40.15 50.58 -19.51
C SER A 1082 40.26 50.81 -21.04
N TYR A 1083 40.49 49.75 -21.81
CA TYR A 1083 40.60 49.77 -23.28
C TYR A 1083 39.37 50.36 -23.99
N ALA A 1084 38.18 50.34 -23.37
CA ALA A 1084 36.99 50.96 -23.97
C ALA A 1084 37.09 52.50 -24.08
N GLY A 1085 38.01 53.11 -23.34
CA GLY A 1085 38.37 54.52 -23.46
C GLY A 1085 38.91 54.94 -24.84
N LEU A 1086 39.44 54.01 -25.63
CA LEU A 1086 39.92 54.28 -27.00
C LEU A 1086 38.78 54.45 -28.01
N TYR A 1087 37.64 53.78 -27.78
CA TYR A 1087 36.50 53.77 -28.70
C TYR A 1087 35.50 54.90 -28.42
N ILE A 1088 35.41 55.38 -27.18
CA ILE A 1088 34.51 56.49 -26.81
C ILE A 1088 34.71 57.77 -27.66
N PRO A 1089 35.94 58.22 -27.98
CA PRO A 1089 36.15 59.32 -28.91
C PRO A 1089 35.64 59.03 -30.33
N GLN A 1090 35.78 57.79 -30.81
CA GLN A 1090 35.31 57.38 -32.13
C GLN A 1090 33.78 57.33 -32.19
N LEU A 1091 33.13 56.78 -31.16
CA LEU A 1091 31.67 56.79 -31.02
C LEU A 1091 31.12 58.22 -30.91
N ALA A 1092 31.80 59.10 -30.16
CA ALA A 1092 31.43 60.51 -30.08
C ALA A 1092 31.48 61.18 -31.46
N MET A 1093 32.51 60.89 -32.26
CA MET A 1093 32.64 61.39 -33.63
C MET A 1093 31.56 60.82 -34.56
N ALA A 1094 31.26 59.52 -34.47
CA ALA A 1094 30.19 58.90 -35.25
C ALA A 1094 28.81 59.50 -34.94
N LEU A 1095 28.52 59.77 -33.67
CA LEU A 1095 27.28 60.42 -33.26
C LEU A 1095 27.21 61.91 -33.70
N LEU A 1096 28.34 62.62 -33.72
CA LEU A 1096 28.42 63.98 -34.27
C LEU A 1096 28.23 64.01 -35.80
N ASP A 1097 28.81 63.05 -36.51
CA ASP A 1097 28.64 62.88 -37.95
C ASP A 1097 27.19 62.48 -38.30
N HIS A 1098 26.57 61.59 -37.51
CA HIS A 1098 25.15 61.30 -37.59
C HIS A 1098 24.29 62.56 -37.39
N ASN A 1099 24.59 63.39 -36.39
CA ASN A 1099 23.88 64.66 -36.17
C ASN A 1099 24.02 65.66 -37.34
N ALA A 1100 25.12 65.58 -38.10
CA ALA A 1100 25.37 66.41 -39.26
C ALA A 1100 24.62 65.89 -40.52
N LYS A 1101 24.51 64.57 -40.68
CA LYS A 1101 23.91 63.90 -41.86
C LYS A 1101 22.41 63.59 -41.72
N SER A 1102 21.91 63.38 -40.51
CA SER A 1102 20.52 62.98 -40.24
C SER A 1102 19.59 64.19 -40.14
N SER A 1103 18.46 64.14 -40.84
CA SER A 1103 17.32 65.06 -40.67
C SER A 1103 16.37 64.64 -39.55
N GLY A 1104 16.61 63.48 -38.91
CA GLY A 1104 15.80 62.91 -37.84
C GLY A 1104 16.27 63.33 -36.43
N PHE A 1105 16.21 62.39 -35.50
CA PHE A 1105 16.65 62.59 -34.11
C PHE A 1105 18.13 63.00 -34.04
N LYS A 1106 18.45 64.00 -33.23
CA LYS A 1106 19.82 64.46 -32.98
C LYS A 1106 20.22 64.22 -31.52
N PHE A 1107 21.37 63.60 -31.31
CA PHE A 1107 21.93 63.35 -29.99
C PHE A 1107 22.46 64.67 -29.39
N ASN A 1108 21.96 65.08 -28.22
CA ASN A 1108 22.48 66.26 -27.50
C ASN A 1108 23.72 65.88 -26.67
N ILE A 1109 24.81 65.53 -27.34
CA ILE A 1109 26.08 65.15 -26.72
C ILE A 1109 26.68 66.39 -26.05
N LYS A 1110 26.95 66.33 -24.74
CA LYS A 1110 27.48 67.43 -23.94
C LYS A 1110 28.90 67.21 -23.44
N GLY A 1111 29.31 65.95 -23.28
CA GLY A 1111 30.67 65.65 -22.87
C GLY A 1111 31.08 64.21 -23.05
N VAL A 1112 32.39 64.03 -23.12
CA VAL A 1112 33.08 62.75 -23.28
C VAL A 1112 34.14 62.66 -22.18
N ALA A 1113 34.20 61.54 -21.47
CA ALA A 1113 35.25 61.24 -20.50
C ALA A 1113 36.00 59.95 -20.88
N VAL A 1114 37.32 59.95 -20.77
CA VAL A 1114 38.19 58.82 -21.10
C VAL A 1114 39.16 58.51 -19.95
N ARG A 1115 39.48 57.23 -19.72
CA ARG A 1115 40.37 56.77 -18.63
C ARG A 1115 41.41 55.72 -19.07
N ASN A 1116 42.66 55.91 -18.60
CA ASN A 1116 43.88 55.07 -18.64
C ASN A 1116 44.27 54.38 -19.98
N ASN A 1117 45.20 55.01 -20.71
CA ASN A 1117 46.17 54.32 -21.57
C ASN A 1117 47.20 53.64 -20.66
N GLU A 1118 47.10 52.33 -20.44
CA GLU A 1118 48.26 51.53 -20.01
C GLU A 1118 49.10 51.21 -21.25
N ILE A 1119 50.12 52.03 -21.52
CA ILE A 1119 51.22 51.65 -22.42
C ILE A 1119 52.35 51.10 -21.53
N GLY A 1120 52.26 49.79 -21.30
CA GLY A 1120 53.34 48.82 -21.07
C GLY A 1120 54.38 49.05 -19.96
N ILE A 1121 54.40 48.15 -18.96
CA ILE A 1121 55.66 47.71 -18.38
C ILE A 1121 56.32 46.77 -19.41
N THR A 1122 57.40 47.29 -19.99
CA THR A 1122 58.44 46.58 -20.74
C THR A 1122 58.06 46.16 -22.15
N ILE A 1123 58.47 47.01 -23.08
CA ILE A 1123 59.09 46.62 -24.34
C ILE A 1123 60.09 45.48 -24.05
N MET A 1124 59.60 44.24 -24.03
CA MET A 1124 60.35 43.02 -24.29
C MET A 1124 59.87 42.58 -25.68
N SER A 1125 60.32 43.30 -26.70
CA SER A 1125 61.58 43.03 -27.40
C SER A 1125 61.29 42.18 -28.62
N GLU A 1126 61.36 42.84 -29.78
CA GLU A 1126 61.38 42.28 -31.14
C GLU A 1126 60.03 42.01 -31.82
N CYS A 1127 59.36 43.06 -32.31
CA CYS A 1127 59.17 43.30 -33.74
C CYS A 1127 58.19 44.46 -34.01
N ASP A 1128 58.54 45.24 -35.03
CA ASP A 1128 57.85 46.39 -35.61
C ASP A 1128 56.53 46.04 -36.31
N PHE A 1129 55.60 47.00 -36.30
CA PHE A 1129 54.93 47.48 -37.52
C PHE A 1129 54.56 48.95 -37.30
N GLU A 1130 55.54 49.82 -37.51
CA GLU A 1130 55.28 51.11 -38.14
C GLU A 1130 54.46 50.86 -39.42
N ASP A 1131 53.25 51.38 -39.52
CA ASP A 1131 52.94 52.39 -40.53
C ASP A 1131 51.46 52.79 -40.50
N TYR A 1132 51.25 54.03 -40.09
CA TYR A 1132 50.21 54.94 -40.54
C TYR A 1132 49.50 54.53 -41.83
N THR A 1133 48.16 54.59 -41.87
CA THR A 1133 47.48 54.96 -43.12
C THR A 1133 46.17 55.72 -42.90
N PHE A 1134 46.21 56.99 -43.28
CA PHE A 1134 45.09 57.89 -43.51
C PHE A 1134 44.64 57.77 -44.99
N ALA A 1135 43.31 57.80 -45.23
CA ALA A 1135 42.58 58.16 -46.47
C ALA A 1135 42.78 57.28 -47.74
N SER A 1136 41.76 57.00 -48.57
CA SER A 1136 40.90 57.96 -49.33
C SER A 1136 39.80 57.20 -50.13
N PRO A 1137 38.84 57.82 -50.89
CA PRO A 1137 38.57 59.26 -51.10
C PRO A 1137 37.07 59.66 -51.02
N HIS A 1138 36.77 60.77 -50.34
CA HIS A 1138 36.24 61.98 -50.98
C HIS A 1138 35.92 63.08 -49.93
N ASN A 1139 36.58 64.22 -50.13
CA ASN A 1139 36.37 65.55 -49.54
C ASN A 1139 36.77 65.81 -48.07
N GLU A 1140 38.07 66.10 -47.93
CA GLU A 1140 38.64 67.33 -47.35
C GLU A 1140 38.15 67.85 -45.98
N SER A 1141 38.94 67.58 -44.93
CA SER A 1141 39.38 68.63 -44.00
C SER A 1141 40.67 68.26 -43.25
N HIS A 1142 41.70 69.09 -43.37
CA HIS A 1142 42.91 69.17 -42.53
C HIS A 1142 42.55 69.33 -41.03
N SER A 1143 43.22 68.55 -40.17
CA SER A 1143 43.67 68.89 -38.77
C SER A 1143 43.38 67.87 -37.66
N CYS A 1144 42.78 66.71 -37.94
CA CYS A 1144 42.80 65.56 -37.00
C CYS A 1144 44.25 65.14 -36.59
N ASN A 1145 45.27 65.46 -37.39
CA ASN A 1145 46.68 65.24 -37.06
C ASN A 1145 47.31 66.32 -36.15
N GLU A 1146 46.70 67.50 -36.01
CA GLU A 1146 47.09 68.52 -35.03
C GLU A 1146 46.58 68.15 -33.62
N ALA A 1147 45.44 67.47 -33.57
CA ALA A 1147 44.80 66.99 -32.34
C ALA A 1147 45.57 65.83 -31.68
N ILE A 1148 46.26 64.99 -32.45
CA ILE A 1148 46.98 63.81 -31.95
C ILE A 1148 48.45 64.14 -31.63
N SER A 1149 49.08 65.04 -32.38
CA SER A 1149 50.46 65.49 -32.11
C SER A 1149 50.58 66.34 -30.83
N THR A 1150 49.64 67.28 -30.60
CA THR A 1150 49.58 68.13 -29.39
C THR A 1150 49.26 67.33 -28.12
N ALA A 1151 48.42 66.30 -28.23
CA ALA A 1151 48.06 65.42 -27.12
C ALA A 1151 49.28 64.63 -26.60
N ASN A 1152 50.21 64.26 -27.48
CA ASN A 1152 51.40 63.50 -27.11
C ASN A 1152 52.56 64.38 -26.60
N GLN A 1153 52.64 65.67 -26.97
CA GLN A 1153 53.77 66.52 -26.54
C GLN A 1153 53.64 67.07 -25.10
N VAL A 1154 52.44 67.33 -24.59
CA VAL A 1154 52.25 67.84 -23.21
C VAL A 1154 52.12 66.71 -22.18
N VAL A 1155 51.53 65.57 -22.57
CA VAL A 1155 51.53 64.35 -21.75
C VAL A 1155 52.98 63.92 -21.45
N GLY A 1156 53.90 64.12 -22.39
CA GLY A 1156 55.34 63.91 -22.22
C GLY A 1156 56.04 64.86 -21.21
N ASN A 1157 55.60 66.11 -21.04
CA ASN A 1157 56.26 67.07 -20.12
C ASN A 1157 55.74 67.00 -18.67
N TYR A 1158 54.60 66.34 -18.41
CA TYR A 1158 53.96 66.30 -17.09
C TYR A 1158 54.32 65.06 -16.25
N MET A 1159 55.20 64.20 -16.76
CA MET A 1159 55.75 63.03 -16.05
C MET A 1159 56.60 63.39 -14.81
N ASN A 1160 56.86 64.67 -14.52
CA ASN A 1160 57.98 65.00 -13.62
C ASN A 1160 57.70 65.49 -12.20
N ASN A 1161 56.49 65.79 -11.71
CA ASN A 1161 56.33 66.08 -10.27
C ASN A 1161 54.89 65.90 -9.74
N TYR A 1162 54.72 64.92 -8.84
CA TYR A 1162 53.58 64.62 -7.97
C TYR A 1162 52.38 65.60 -7.93
N ASN A 1163 51.19 65.11 -8.32
CA ASN A 1163 49.87 65.29 -7.70
C ASN A 1163 48.71 65.36 -8.72
N VAL A 1164 47.58 64.80 -8.29
CA VAL A 1164 46.25 64.65 -8.91
C VAL A 1164 45.81 65.81 -9.85
N GLY A 1165 45.32 65.49 -11.06
CA GLY A 1165 44.57 66.44 -11.90
C GLY A 1165 44.02 65.80 -13.18
N GLY A 1166 42.71 65.89 -13.39
CA GLY A 1166 42.08 65.55 -14.69
C GLY A 1166 42.08 66.75 -15.62
N TRP A 1167 42.26 66.55 -16.93
CA TRP A 1167 42.26 67.63 -17.93
C TRP A 1167 40.88 67.75 -18.58
N VAL A 1168 40.42 68.97 -18.84
CA VAL A 1168 39.15 69.22 -19.54
C VAL A 1168 39.40 70.15 -20.72
N ILE A 1169 39.10 69.68 -21.93
CA ILE A 1169 39.17 70.44 -23.18
C ILE A 1169 37.74 70.68 -23.68
N LYS A 1170 37.37 71.93 -23.96
CA LYS A 1170 36.08 72.26 -24.56
C LYS A 1170 36.25 72.49 -26.06
N TYR A 1171 35.55 71.70 -26.86
CA TYR A 1171 35.46 71.86 -28.31
C TYR A 1171 34.21 72.70 -28.62
N GLY A 1172 34.40 74.01 -28.70
CA GLY A 1172 33.33 75.00 -28.88
C GLY A 1172 32.27 74.97 -27.75
N ASN A 1173 31.03 75.35 -28.07
CA ASN A 1173 29.88 75.24 -27.17
C ASN A 1173 29.19 73.85 -27.23
N LEU A 1174 29.78 72.90 -27.96
CA LEU A 1174 29.14 71.64 -28.34
C LEU A 1174 29.60 70.48 -27.47
N LEU A 1175 30.90 70.31 -27.24
CA LEU A 1175 31.44 69.10 -26.58
C LEU A 1175 32.51 69.43 -25.54
N THR A 1176 32.42 68.81 -24.35
CA THR A 1176 33.46 68.87 -23.32
C THR A 1176 34.17 67.52 -23.19
N PHE A 1177 35.47 67.46 -23.49
CA PHE A 1177 36.31 66.27 -23.33
C PHE A 1177 37.04 66.31 -21.98
N ALA A 1178 37.03 65.22 -21.21
CA ALA A 1178 37.67 65.14 -19.90
C ALA A 1178 38.50 63.86 -19.74
N THR A 1179 39.68 63.97 -19.12
CA THR A 1179 40.49 62.82 -18.68
C THR A 1179 40.48 62.74 -17.16
N VAL A 1180 40.18 61.56 -16.60
CA VAL A 1180 40.03 61.41 -15.13
C VAL A 1180 40.78 60.17 -14.63
N ARG A 1181 41.84 60.38 -13.83
CA ARG A 1181 42.61 59.30 -13.20
C ARG A 1181 41.89 58.81 -11.93
N GLY A 1182 41.77 57.49 -11.74
CA GLY A 1182 41.32 56.89 -10.48
C GLY A 1182 39.80 56.80 -10.21
N ALA A 1183 38.92 57.10 -11.19
CA ALA A 1183 37.47 57.15 -10.94
C ALA A 1183 36.69 55.83 -11.15
N ALA A 1184 37.28 54.78 -11.73
CA ALA A 1184 36.51 53.63 -12.25
C ALA A 1184 37.21 52.25 -12.20
N HIS A 1185 38.30 52.09 -11.46
CA HIS A 1185 38.92 50.78 -11.24
C HIS A 1185 39.27 50.85 -9.78
N MET A 1186 38.39 50.26 -8.99
CA MET A 1186 38.23 50.54 -7.58
C MET A 1186 37.80 52.00 -7.37
N VAL A 1187 36.50 52.20 -7.12
CA VAL A 1187 36.13 53.14 -6.06
C VAL A 1187 37.08 52.80 -4.92
N PRO A 1188 38.00 53.68 -4.48
CA PRO A 1188 38.77 53.34 -3.30
C PRO A 1188 37.68 53.15 -2.24
N TYR A 1189 37.57 51.97 -1.67
CA TYR A 1189 36.77 51.75 -0.46
C TYR A 1189 37.04 52.89 0.56
N GLU A 1190 38.23 53.47 0.46
CA GLU A 1190 38.79 54.59 1.18
C GLU A 1190 38.31 56.01 0.78
N GLN A 1191 37.82 56.31 -0.45
CA GLN A 1191 37.44 57.69 -0.88
C GLN A 1191 36.24 57.81 -1.87
N PRO A 1192 35.09 57.13 -1.64
CA PRO A 1192 33.95 57.15 -2.56
C PRO A 1192 33.31 58.54 -2.76
N SER A 1193 33.32 59.39 -1.73
CA SER A 1193 32.80 60.77 -1.80
C SER A 1193 33.52 61.63 -2.83
N ARG A 1194 34.83 61.42 -2.97
CA ARG A 1194 35.68 62.20 -3.88
C ARG A 1194 35.42 61.82 -5.34
N ALA A 1195 35.25 60.52 -5.62
CA ALA A 1195 34.93 60.03 -6.95
C ALA A 1195 33.56 60.57 -7.43
N LEU A 1196 32.54 60.50 -6.58
CA LEU A 1196 31.21 61.03 -6.90
C LEU A 1196 31.22 62.55 -7.12
N HIS A 1197 32.03 63.30 -6.37
CA HIS A 1197 32.21 64.75 -6.57
C HIS A 1197 32.88 65.07 -7.91
N LEU A 1198 33.91 64.31 -8.31
CA LEU A 1198 34.60 64.48 -9.61
C LEU A 1198 33.63 64.19 -10.77
N PHE A 1199 32.86 63.10 -10.69
CA PHE A 1199 31.86 62.75 -11.69
C PHE A 1199 30.74 63.79 -11.79
N SER A 1200 30.19 64.24 -10.66
CA SER A 1200 29.17 65.30 -10.64
C SER A 1200 29.69 66.62 -11.21
N SER A 1201 30.97 66.94 -11.00
CA SER A 1201 31.62 68.12 -11.56
C SER A 1201 31.79 68.03 -13.08
N PHE A 1202 32.13 66.85 -13.60
CA PHE A 1202 32.18 66.56 -15.04
C PHE A 1202 30.82 66.75 -15.71
N LEU A 1203 29.76 66.14 -15.16
CA LEU A 1203 28.39 66.32 -15.66
C LEU A 1203 27.94 67.78 -15.59
N GLY A 1204 28.39 68.52 -14.58
CA GLY A 1204 28.12 69.95 -14.43
C GLY A 1204 28.99 70.87 -15.31
N GLY A 1205 29.94 70.32 -16.09
CA GLY A 1205 30.86 71.11 -16.93
C GLY A 1205 31.79 72.06 -16.15
N ARG A 1206 32.02 71.77 -14.85
CA ARG A 1206 32.81 72.59 -13.93
C ARG A 1206 34.28 72.13 -13.94
N ARG A 1207 35.22 73.05 -13.67
CA ARG A 1207 36.65 72.72 -13.54
C ARG A 1207 36.86 71.71 -12.41
N LEU A 1208 37.64 70.65 -12.66
CA LEU A 1208 38.00 69.66 -11.66
C LEU A 1208 38.88 70.32 -10.57
N PRO A 1209 38.71 70.01 -9.27
CA PRO A 1209 39.46 70.66 -8.21
C PRO A 1209 40.95 70.29 -8.26
N ASN A 1210 41.86 71.27 -8.18
CA ASN A 1210 43.26 71.02 -7.85
C ASN A 1210 43.36 70.54 -6.39
N SER A 1211 44.12 69.48 -6.14
CA SER A 1211 44.18 68.81 -4.84
C SER A 1211 44.65 69.73 -3.71
N THR A 1212 43.84 69.89 -2.66
CA THR A 1212 44.31 70.17 -1.30
C THR A 1212 44.07 68.94 -0.42
N ARG A 1213 45.12 68.49 0.27
CA ARG A 1213 45.11 67.33 1.19
C ARG A 1213 44.22 67.61 2.42
N PRO A 1214 43.42 66.65 2.90
CA PRO A 1214 43.01 66.60 4.30
C PRO A 1214 44.05 65.83 5.13
N SER A 1215 44.45 66.41 6.26
CA SER A 1215 45.25 65.78 7.32
C SER A 1215 44.46 64.66 8.00
N PHE A 1216 45.07 63.48 8.15
CA PHE A 1216 44.54 62.43 9.01
C PHE A 1216 44.87 62.73 10.47
N GLY A 1217 43.85 62.76 11.33
CA GLY A 1217 43.92 62.69 12.78
C GLY A 1217 42.78 61.79 13.26
N ASP A 1218 43.18 60.74 13.99
CA ASP A 1218 42.45 59.62 14.63
C ASP A 1218 41.59 58.67 13.77
#